data_AF-A0A173VCU8-F1
#
_entry.id   AF-A0A173VCU8-F1
#
_cell.length_a   1.000
_cell.length_b   1.000
_cell.length_c   1.000
_cell.angle_alpha   90.00
_cell.angle_beta   90.00
_cell.angle_gamma   90.00
#
_symmetry.space_group_name_H-M   'P 1'
#
loop_
_entity.id
_entity.type
_entity.pdbx_description
1 polymer ?
#
loop_
_entity_poly.entity_id
_entity_poly.type
_entity_poly.pdbx_seq_one_letter_code
_entity_poly.pdbx_strand_id
1 'polypeptide(L)'
;MKKKNFLYTGTLALGMFMSGCSDSFLDMNNYGAYDDFNSETKITWYLAGLYQTSFENYTSPTSQYLGLYTSYAQDFNEFTDEMWGITSTSRIDPSTQYSTIDDIKTQTDASSGKSYDPLFAGYFGKALGSSVTNNAYTRIRNCNILLRDIDASSVSQDTKDKAKGQALFLRAMQLFDLVRMYGCVPIVTTVLNAEVTDAGLPRSSVTQCVEQIVKDLTDAAALLPDEWGTNDYGRLTRGGALAYKSRVLLFYASPIFNKNWNDPGNLRWQKALEATQNAISGITASGLDGVTDAASWSKILADDDNEHSNRETLVVRLLAKESNSSLGYKNNRWEKNIRLSSQGGSGGKGAPIELIDVFPMADGTLPDAAHQVTEGSLRFMENRDPRFYQTFAFNGLKWGHKDVTNDTVWAYRWRTSESTTSGFAYSEGVNITSPVFVRKMSGLNTASANNYEASGVHIYDFRYAELQLNLAECYAATNQIDLCKQAIGKLRARVGIPSTNNYGLDTYVFDRASALAACLRERQVELAYEGKRYWDIWRWMLYDGGRGEAMQLSTTNTCSFLGVTPLTERYRTAKYVDVKDGYTPGSKDVLSELRKNIFADPESADFQKQLKEVADFWESNFQYGEPNVQPDKNNSNEWIKIGWRSNYYIMGLSKDILDNNSWLGQTKGWTDQNGAAGTIDWQDDETLTID
;
A
#
# COMPACT_ATOMS: atom_id res chain seq x y z
N MET A 1 21.03 -23.09 -70.66
CA MET A 1 20.52 -21.91 -71.41
C MET A 1 19.21 -21.46 -70.79
N LYS A 2 19.11 -20.17 -70.48
CA LYS A 2 18.04 -19.54 -69.69
C LYS A 2 16.67 -19.64 -70.38
N LYS A 3 15.59 -19.83 -69.62
CA LYS A 3 14.26 -19.34 -69.99
C LYS A 3 13.61 -18.66 -68.79
N LYS A 4 13.17 -17.41 -69.02
CA LYS A 4 12.41 -16.54 -68.13
C LYS A 4 10.91 -16.70 -68.42
N ASN A 5 10.11 -16.66 -67.35
CA ASN A 5 8.66 -16.53 -67.40
C ASN A 5 8.24 -15.06 -67.40
N PHE A 6 7.10 -14.77 -68.06
CA PHE A 6 6.33 -13.54 -67.94
C PHE A 6 4.84 -13.90 -67.77
N LEU A 7 4.16 -13.08 -66.97
CA LEU A 7 2.74 -13.11 -66.58
C LEU A 7 1.76 -13.14 -67.76
N TYR A 8 0.55 -13.69 -67.54
CA TYR A 8 -0.74 -13.00 -67.77
C TYR A 8 -1.94 -13.70 -67.07
N THR A 9 -2.78 -12.86 -66.48
CA THR A 9 -4.23 -12.88 -66.15
C THR A 9 -5.15 -14.07 -66.54
N GLY A 10 -6.18 -14.33 -65.72
CA GLY A 10 -7.49 -14.81 -66.18
C GLY A 10 -8.24 -15.74 -65.22
N THR A 11 -9.41 -15.32 -64.77
CA THR A 11 -10.39 -15.89 -63.80
C THR A 11 -10.97 -17.26 -64.16
N LEU A 12 -11.27 -18.12 -63.16
CA LEU A 12 -12.49 -18.95 -63.13
C LEU A 12 -12.79 -19.54 -61.74
N ALA A 13 -14.09 -19.62 -61.45
CA ALA A 13 -14.77 -19.81 -60.18
C ALA A 13 -14.56 -21.18 -59.49
N LEU A 14 -14.69 -21.20 -58.17
CA LEU A 14 -14.99 -22.42 -57.41
C LEU A 14 -16.15 -22.19 -56.44
N GLY A 15 -17.17 -23.03 -56.56
CA GLY A 15 -18.42 -22.98 -55.80
C GLY A 15 -18.25 -23.39 -54.34
N MET A 16 -19.04 -22.73 -53.50
CA MET A 16 -19.26 -23.03 -52.09
C MET A 16 -20.16 -24.25 -51.91
N PHE A 17 -19.84 -25.11 -50.94
CA PHE A 17 -20.83 -25.80 -50.12
C PHE A 17 -20.34 -25.82 -48.67
N MET A 18 -21.31 -25.60 -47.78
CA MET A 18 -21.17 -25.19 -46.39
C MET A 18 -21.03 -26.40 -45.45
N SER A 19 -20.25 -26.24 -44.39
CA SER A 19 -20.52 -26.84 -43.08
C SER A 19 -20.09 -25.84 -42.02
N GLY A 20 -21.09 -25.31 -41.31
CA GLY A 20 -21.02 -24.09 -40.50
C GLY A 20 -19.99 -24.10 -39.38
N CYS A 21 -19.20 -23.04 -39.34
CA CYS A 21 -18.69 -22.49 -38.09
C CYS A 21 -19.80 -21.62 -37.49
N SER A 22 -20.08 -21.81 -36.20
CA SER A 22 -20.96 -20.94 -35.43
C SER A 22 -20.37 -19.53 -35.38
N ASP A 23 -20.97 -18.61 -36.14
CA ASP A 23 -20.76 -17.18 -35.99
C ASP A 23 -21.39 -16.72 -34.66
N SER A 24 -20.59 -16.67 -33.60
CA SER A 24 -20.94 -15.91 -32.39
C SER A 24 -19.70 -15.41 -31.62
N PHE A 25 -18.59 -15.14 -32.32
CA PHE A 25 -17.35 -14.67 -31.70
C PHE A 25 -17.06 -13.17 -31.95
N LEU A 26 -17.90 -12.46 -32.72
CA LEU A 26 -17.67 -11.05 -33.07
C LEU A 26 -18.94 -10.18 -33.06
N ASP A 27 -19.82 -10.37 -32.08
CA ASP A 27 -20.75 -9.31 -31.65
C ASP A 27 -20.21 -8.67 -30.37
N MET A 28 -19.07 -8.00 -30.49
CA MET A 28 -18.67 -6.98 -29.50
C MET A 28 -19.49 -5.73 -29.81
N ASN A 29 -20.72 -5.72 -29.28
CA ASN A 29 -21.64 -4.61 -29.44
C ASN A 29 -21.00 -3.29 -29.01
N ASN A 30 -21.34 -2.26 -29.78
CA ASN A 30 -21.10 -0.84 -29.52
C ASN A 30 -21.21 -0.49 -28.03
N TYR A 31 -20.21 0.23 -27.51
CA TYR A 31 -20.25 0.85 -26.18
C TYR A 31 -21.52 1.72 -26.08
N GLY A 32 -22.47 1.29 -25.26
CA GLY A 32 -23.82 1.87 -25.14
C GLY A 32 -24.97 0.87 -25.31
N ALA A 33 -24.70 -0.32 -25.83
CA ALA A 33 -25.60 -1.46 -25.64
C ALA A 33 -25.39 -1.99 -24.21
N TYR A 34 -26.36 -1.74 -23.34
CA TYR A 34 -26.43 -2.42 -22.05
C TYR A 34 -26.48 -3.91 -22.35
N ASP A 35 -25.47 -4.66 -21.92
CA ASP A 35 -25.51 -6.12 -22.04
C ASP A 35 -26.74 -6.58 -21.27
N ASP A 36 -27.59 -7.37 -21.89
CA ASP A 36 -28.73 -7.91 -21.18
C ASP A 36 -28.15 -8.88 -20.14
N PHE A 37 -28.27 -8.56 -18.85
CA PHE A 37 -27.70 -9.35 -17.75
C PHE A 37 -28.40 -10.72 -17.57
N ASN A 38 -29.02 -11.25 -18.64
CA ASN A 38 -29.85 -12.45 -18.73
C ASN A 38 -29.07 -13.78 -18.66
N SER A 39 -27.76 -13.75 -18.37
CA SER A 39 -26.94 -14.93 -18.16
C SER A 39 -25.86 -14.68 -17.11
N GLU A 40 -25.60 -15.68 -16.26
CA GLU A 40 -24.57 -15.62 -15.22
C GLU A 40 -23.17 -15.39 -15.81
N THR A 41 -22.92 -15.92 -17.01
CA THR A 41 -21.67 -15.73 -17.73
C THR A 41 -21.45 -14.25 -18.07
N LYS A 42 -22.48 -13.58 -18.57
CA LYS A 42 -22.41 -12.14 -18.93
C LYS A 42 -22.18 -11.28 -17.69
N ILE A 43 -22.91 -11.56 -16.61
CA ILE A 43 -22.70 -10.90 -15.31
C ILE A 43 -21.27 -11.11 -14.83
N THR A 44 -20.74 -12.33 -14.94
CA THR A 44 -19.37 -12.65 -14.55
C THR A 44 -18.34 -11.89 -15.38
N TRP A 45 -18.53 -11.78 -16.69
CA TRP A 45 -17.64 -10.99 -17.56
C TRP A 45 -17.70 -9.51 -17.22
N TYR A 46 -18.89 -8.96 -16.96
CA TYR A 46 -19.04 -7.57 -16.55
C TYR A 46 -18.32 -7.30 -15.23
N LEU A 47 -18.52 -8.17 -14.23
CA LEU A 47 -17.82 -8.11 -12.95
C LEU A 47 -16.30 -8.18 -13.15
N ALA A 48 -15.81 -9.10 -13.97
CA ALA A 48 -14.38 -9.21 -14.29
C ALA A 48 -13.83 -7.89 -14.85
N GLY A 49 -14.59 -7.19 -15.70
CA GLY A 49 -14.27 -5.84 -16.17
C GLY A 49 -14.23 -4.79 -15.05
N LEU A 50 -15.16 -4.84 -14.09
CA LEU A 50 -15.11 -3.97 -12.89
C LEU A 50 -13.85 -4.23 -12.06
N TYR A 51 -13.51 -5.49 -11.79
CA TYR A 51 -12.27 -5.83 -11.08
C TYR A 51 -11.03 -5.40 -11.85
N GLN A 52 -11.00 -5.64 -13.17
CA GLN A 52 -9.87 -5.26 -14.01
C GLN A 52 -9.62 -3.76 -13.98
N THR A 53 -10.67 -2.95 -14.15
CA THR A 53 -10.56 -1.49 -14.12
C THR A 53 -10.26 -0.95 -12.73
N SER A 54 -10.77 -1.58 -11.67
CA SER A 54 -10.52 -1.16 -10.29
C SER A 54 -9.11 -1.52 -9.81
N PHE A 55 -8.56 -2.67 -10.20
CA PHE A 55 -7.26 -3.17 -9.72
C PHE A 55 -6.15 -3.18 -10.77
N GLU A 56 -6.29 -2.39 -11.86
CA GLU A 56 -5.43 -2.44 -13.04
C GLU A 56 -3.92 -2.29 -12.74
N ASN A 57 -3.58 -1.42 -11.78
CA ASN A 57 -2.21 -1.13 -11.34
C ASN A 57 -1.85 -1.73 -9.96
N TYR A 58 -2.77 -2.47 -9.34
CA TYR A 58 -2.57 -3.04 -8.01
C TYR A 58 -1.68 -4.29 -8.10
N THR A 59 -0.40 -4.08 -8.39
CA THR A 59 0.64 -5.10 -8.67
C THR A 59 1.86 -5.00 -7.75
N SER A 60 1.81 -4.08 -6.79
CA SER A 60 2.76 -3.91 -5.69
C SER A 60 1.98 -3.62 -4.41
N PRO A 61 2.40 -4.11 -3.22
CA PRO A 61 1.76 -3.76 -1.95
C PRO A 61 1.81 -2.27 -1.63
N THR A 62 2.70 -1.53 -2.29
CA THR A 62 2.79 -0.07 -2.19
C THR A 62 1.83 0.68 -3.12
N SER A 63 1.04 -0.04 -3.92
CA SER A 63 -0.03 0.54 -4.74
C SER A 63 -1.23 0.86 -3.85
N GLN A 64 -1.62 2.14 -3.75
CA GLN A 64 -2.59 2.57 -2.74
C GLN A 64 -3.97 3.00 -3.27
N TYR A 65 -4.12 3.19 -4.59
CA TYR A 65 -5.37 3.66 -5.20
C TYR A 65 -5.92 2.68 -6.21
N LEU A 66 -7.25 2.72 -6.40
CA LEU A 66 -7.91 1.99 -7.46
C LEU A 66 -7.66 2.62 -8.85
N GLY A 67 -7.46 1.73 -9.82
CA GLY A 67 -7.41 1.97 -11.25
C GLY A 67 -6.09 2.48 -11.80
N LEU A 68 -6.13 2.81 -13.10
CA LEU A 68 -5.00 3.35 -13.85
C LEU A 68 -5.07 4.88 -13.83
N TYR A 69 -4.25 5.52 -13.00
CA TYR A 69 -4.15 6.99 -13.01
C TYR A 69 -2.85 7.48 -13.66
N THR A 70 -1.73 6.84 -13.36
CA THR A 70 -0.42 7.14 -13.98
C THR A 70 0.22 5.86 -14.52
N SER A 71 1.02 6.00 -15.58
CA SER A 71 1.90 4.94 -16.07
C SER A 71 3.13 4.70 -15.16
N TYR A 72 3.33 5.60 -14.19
CA TYR A 72 4.32 5.50 -13.12
C TYR A 72 3.58 5.47 -11.79
N ALA A 73 3.30 4.28 -11.27
CA ALA A 73 2.80 4.16 -9.91
C ALA A 73 3.92 4.66 -8.97
N GLN A 74 3.76 5.84 -8.38
CA GLN A 74 4.68 6.31 -7.36
C GLN A 74 4.54 5.42 -6.12
N ASP A 75 5.68 5.05 -5.55
CA ASP A 75 5.75 4.31 -4.30
C ASP A 75 5.47 5.29 -3.16
N PHE A 76 4.27 5.23 -2.58
CA PHE A 76 3.85 6.15 -1.51
C PHE A 76 4.73 6.08 -0.27
N ASN A 77 5.50 5.00 -0.13
CA ASN A 77 6.45 4.85 0.96
C ASN A 77 7.59 5.88 0.88
N GLU A 78 7.87 6.45 -0.31
CA GLU A 78 8.83 7.56 -0.48
C GLU A 78 8.44 8.80 0.35
N PHE A 79 7.15 8.98 0.63
CA PHE A 79 6.64 10.08 1.45
C PHE A 79 6.64 9.75 2.95
N THR A 80 7.15 8.58 3.34
CA THR A 80 7.11 8.09 4.71
C THR A 80 8.51 7.85 5.26
N ASP A 81 8.57 7.34 6.49
CA ASP A 81 9.77 6.82 7.13
C ASP A 81 10.10 5.37 6.71
N GLU A 82 9.37 4.76 5.77
CA GLU A 82 9.67 3.41 5.25
C GLU A 82 10.68 3.39 4.09
N MET A 83 10.84 4.50 3.39
CA MET A 83 11.84 4.67 2.34
C MET A 83 12.48 6.04 2.47
N TRP A 84 13.76 6.15 2.16
CA TRP A 84 14.47 7.43 2.08
C TRP A 84 14.40 8.02 0.67
N GLY A 85 14.90 9.25 0.54
CA GLY A 85 15.02 9.96 -0.72
C GLY A 85 14.00 11.07 -0.84
N ILE A 86 14.49 12.27 -1.09
CA ILE A 86 13.69 13.42 -1.51
C ILE A 86 14.05 13.66 -2.97
N THR A 87 13.16 13.27 -3.87
CA THR A 87 13.33 13.60 -5.29
C THR A 87 12.79 15.01 -5.53
N SER A 88 13.35 15.72 -6.50
CA SER A 88 13.02 17.12 -6.84
C SER A 88 11.57 17.34 -7.32
N THR A 89 10.76 16.29 -7.28
CA THR A 89 9.38 16.23 -7.76
C THR A 89 8.47 15.48 -6.79
N SER A 90 9.01 15.06 -5.63
CA SER A 90 8.24 14.43 -4.56
C SER A 90 7.42 15.46 -3.79
N ARG A 91 6.30 15.04 -3.19
CA ARG A 91 5.46 15.91 -2.34
C ARG A 91 6.19 16.47 -1.11
N ILE A 92 7.30 15.83 -0.76
CA ILE A 92 8.09 16.09 0.43
C ILE A 92 9.35 16.92 0.13
N ASP A 93 9.49 17.42 -1.09
CA ASP A 93 10.59 18.31 -1.46
C ASP A 93 10.35 19.73 -0.93
N PRO A 94 11.17 20.23 0.00
CA PRO A 94 10.99 21.57 0.55
C PRO A 94 11.30 22.69 -0.45
N SER A 95 12.05 22.41 -1.52
CA SER A 95 12.38 23.38 -2.55
C SER A 95 11.24 23.61 -3.54
N THR A 96 10.27 22.69 -3.57
CA THR A 96 9.14 22.77 -4.48
C THR A 96 7.89 23.21 -3.73
N GLN A 97 7.21 24.24 -4.25
CA GLN A 97 5.94 24.71 -3.72
C GLN A 97 4.97 24.94 -4.87
N TYR A 98 3.85 24.23 -4.82
CA TYR A 98 2.76 24.41 -5.76
C TYR A 98 1.73 25.37 -5.19
N SER A 99 1.47 26.45 -5.92
CA SER A 99 0.41 27.41 -5.59
C SER A 99 -0.93 26.99 -6.21
N THR A 100 -0.88 26.28 -7.35
CA THR A 100 -2.07 25.75 -8.02
C THR A 100 -1.98 24.24 -8.21
N ILE A 101 -3.14 23.60 -8.37
CA ILE A 101 -3.24 22.17 -8.65
C ILE A 101 -2.72 21.82 -10.05
N ASP A 102 -2.75 22.76 -11.00
CA ASP A 102 -2.31 22.51 -12.36
C ASP A 102 -0.78 22.43 -12.49
N ASP A 103 -0.04 23.23 -11.70
CA ASP A 103 1.44 23.17 -11.63
C ASP A 103 1.95 21.78 -11.21
N ILE A 104 1.16 21.07 -10.40
CA ILE A 104 1.47 19.72 -9.94
C ILE A 104 1.37 18.72 -11.09
N LYS A 105 0.28 18.76 -11.85
CA LYS A 105 -0.10 17.73 -12.85
C LYS A 105 0.81 17.72 -14.07
N THR A 106 1.50 18.84 -14.33
CA THR A 106 2.33 19.04 -15.51
C THR A 106 3.81 18.91 -15.21
N GLN A 107 4.23 17.90 -14.46
CA GLN A 107 5.65 17.65 -14.25
C GLN A 107 6.19 16.67 -15.27
N THR A 108 7.30 17.02 -15.90
CA THR A 108 7.97 16.19 -16.88
C THR A 108 9.28 15.70 -16.31
N ASP A 109 9.44 14.37 -16.29
CA ASP A 109 10.71 13.76 -15.94
C ASP A 109 11.76 14.12 -17.00
N ALA A 110 12.80 14.84 -16.59
CA ALA A 110 13.81 15.36 -17.51
C ALA A 110 14.59 14.25 -18.26
N SER A 111 14.64 13.04 -17.71
CA SER A 111 15.40 11.91 -18.26
C SER A 111 14.60 11.11 -19.29
N SER A 112 13.30 10.95 -19.06
CA SER A 112 12.39 10.14 -19.88
C SER A 112 11.46 10.98 -20.76
N GLY A 113 11.38 12.29 -20.53
CA GLY A 113 10.51 13.22 -21.24
C GLY A 113 9.01 12.99 -21.00
N LYS A 114 8.64 12.13 -20.02
CA LYS A 114 7.25 11.79 -19.75
C LYS A 114 6.67 12.67 -18.65
N SER A 115 5.43 13.11 -18.85
CA SER A 115 4.68 13.85 -17.83
C SER A 115 4.06 12.91 -16.80
N TYR A 116 4.06 13.32 -15.53
CA TYR A 116 3.45 12.64 -14.41
C TYR A 116 2.86 13.63 -13.40
N ASP A 117 1.99 13.11 -12.55
CA ASP A 117 1.32 13.85 -11.49
C ASP A 117 1.77 13.31 -10.13
N PRO A 118 2.69 13.99 -9.44
CA PRO A 118 3.22 13.51 -8.17
C PRO A 118 2.24 13.66 -7.01
N LEU A 119 1.22 14.52 -7.12
CA LEU A 119 0.18 14.61 -6.09
C LEU A 119 -1.08 13.82 -6.43
N PHE A 120 -1.09 13.07 -7.53
CA PHE A 120 -2.30 12.41 -8.05
C PHE A 120 -3.48 13.38 -8.16
N ALA A 121 -3.19 14.67 -8.33
CA ALA A 121 -4.15 15.74 -8.27
C ALA A 121 -5.23 15.66 -9.36
N GLY A 122 -5.01 14.96 -10.48
CA GLY A 122 -6.04 14.68 -11.48
C GLY A 122 -6.79 13.36 -11.29
N TYR A 123 -6.60 12.64 -10.18
CA TYR A 123 -7.32 11.41 -9.88
C TYR A 123 -8.85 11.58 -9.86
N PHE A 124 -9.32 12.78 -9.48
CA PHE A 124 -10.74 13.15 -9.47
C PHE A 124 -11.45 12.82 -10.78
N GLY A 125 -10.79 13.05 -11.92
CA GLY A 125 -11.35 12.82 -13.24
C GLY A 125 -10.85 13.83 -14.26
N LYS A 126 -11.35 13.69 -15.49
CA LYS A 126 -11.06 14.58 -16.60
C LYS A 126 -12.34 14.84 -17.40
N ALA A 127 -12.32 15.89 -18.21
CA ALA A 127 -13.40 16.17 -19.16
C ALA A 127 -13.66 14.95 -20.06
N LEU A 128 -14.92 14.70 -20.40
CA LEU A 128 -15.32 13.60 -21.27
C LEU A 128 -14.69 13.81 -22.67
N GLY A 129 -13.81 12.89 -23.05
CA GLY A 129 -13.25 12.84 -24.41
C GLY A 129 -14.10 11.98 -25.34
N SER A 130 -13.66 11.85 -26.59
CA SER A 130 -14.27 10.95 -27.58
C SER A 130 -14.12 9.45 -27.23
N SER A 131 -13.21 9.11 -26.31
CA SER A 131 -13.00 7.76 -25.80
C SER A 131 -13.20 7.71 -24.29
N VAL A 132 -13.92 6.69 -23.81
CA VAL A 132 -14.09 6.43 -22.38
C VAL A 132 -12.75 5.95 -21.80
N THR A 133 -12.32 6.56 -20.69
CA THR A 133 -11.08 6.20 -20.02
C THR A 133 -11.33 5.78 -18.59
N ASN A 134 -10.51 4.87 -18.07
CA ASN A 134 -10.59 4.39 -16.68
C ASN A 134 -10.25 5.49 -15.65
N ASN A 135 -11.25 6.24 -15.20
CA ASN A 135 -11.16 7.23 -14.12
C ASN A 135 -12.14 6.93 -12.97
N ALA A 136 -12.01 7.65 -11.85
CA ALA A 136 -12.80 7.41 -10.64
C ALA A 136 -14.33 7.38 -10.89
N TYR A 137 -14.88 8.40 -11.55
CA TYR A 137 -16.32 8.45 -11.81
C TYR A 137 -16.79 7.49 -12.90
N THR A 138 -15.96 7.09 -13.85
CA THR A 138 -16.31 6.03 -14.81
C THR A 138 -16.41 4.66 -14.14
N ARG A 139 -15.55 4.38 -13.13
CA ARG A 139 -15.67 3.15 -12.33
C ARG A 139 -16.95 3.15 -11.49
N ILE A 140 -17.27 4.28 -10.85
CA ILE A 140 -18.56 4.47 -10.15
C ILE A 140 -19.73 4.27 -11.11
N ARG A 141 -19.69 4.87 -12.30
CA ARG A 141 -20.72 4.73 -13.34
C ARG A 141 -20.92 3.26 -13.73
N ASN A 142 -19.85 2.52 -13.96
CA ASN A 142 -19.96 1.10 -14.35
C ASN A 142 -20.59 0.26 -13.23
N CYS A 143 -20.28 0.55 -11.97
CA CYS A 143 -21.00 -0.08 -10.85
C CYS A 143 -22.50 0.28 -10.88
N ASN A 144 -22.84 1.56 -11.10
CA ASN A 144 -24.23 2.02 -11.16
C ASN A 144 -25.01 1.39 -12.33
N ILE A 145 -24.37 1.10 -13.46
CA ILE A 145 -25.00 0.41 -14.60
C ILE A 145 -25.47 -0.98 -14.19
N LEU A 146 -24.59 -1.79 -13.58
CA LEU A 146 -24.96 -3.12 -13.08
C LEU A 146 -26.10 -3.01 -12.06
N LEU A 147 -25.98 -2.11 -11.07
CA LEU A 147 -26.97 -1.96 -10.01
C LEU A 147 -28.36 -1.53 -10.54
N ARG A 148 -28.40 -0.75 -11.62
CA ARG A 148 -29.66 -0.30 -12.24
C ARG A 148 -30.36 -1.42 -13.02
N ASP A 149 -29.60 -2.23 -13.75
CA ASP A 149 -30.14 -3.11 -14.79
C ASP A 149 -30.28 -4.58 -14.35
N ILE A 150 -29.50 -5.01 -13.35
CA ILE A 150 -29.42 -6.43 -12.97
C ILE A 150 -30.74 -7.00 -12.45
N ASP A 151 -31.59 -6.19 -11.82
CA ASP A 151 -32.86 -6.67 -11.28
C ASP A 151 -33.83 -7.11 -12.39
N ALA A 152 -33.74 -6.52 -13.59
CA ALA A 152 -34.54 -6.88 -14.76
C ALA A 152 -34.11 -8.18 -15.44
N SER A 153 -32.96 -8.75 -15.05
CA SER A 153 -32.46 -9.99 -15.65
C SER A 153 -33.25 -11.24 -15.23
N SER A 154 -33.18 -12.29 -16.05
CA SER A 154 -33.83 -13.58 -15.79
C SER A 154 -33.05 -14.56 -14.90
N VAL A 155 -31.84 -14.19 -14.44
CA VAL A 155 -30.99 -15.07 -13.61
C VAL A 155 -31.52 -15.24 -12.19
N SER A 156 -30.94 -16.18 -11.43
CA SER A 156 -31.32 -16.45 -10.04
C SER A 156 -31.12 -15.23 -9.13
N GLN A 157 -31.93 -15.11 -8.07
CA GLN A 157 -31.79 -14.01 -7.10
C GLN A 157 -30.43 -14.04 -6.39
N ASP A 158 -29.91 -15.22 -6.07
CA ASP A 158 -28.57 -15.40 -5.47
C ASP A 158 -27.47 -14.82 -6.37
N THR A 159 -27.54 -15.08 -7.68
CA THR A 159 -26.59 -14.51 -8.65
C THR A 159 -26.70 -13.00 -8.72
N LYS A 160 -27.92 -12.44 -8.70
CA LYS A 160 -28.15 -10.99 -8.66
C LYS A 160 -27.56 -10.37 -7.40
N ASP A 161 -27.82 -10.96 -6.24
CA ASP A 161 -27.40 -10.43 -4.95
C ASP A 161 -25.88 -10.45 -4.83
N LYS A 162 -25.23 -11.56 -5.18
CA LYS A 162 -23.77 -11.68 -5.24
C LYS A 162 -23.11 -10.66 -6.16
N ALA A 163 -23.72 -10.38 -7.31
CA ALA A 163 -23.20 -9.39 -8.25
C ALA A 163 -23.42 -7.95 -7.76
N LYS A 164 -24.59 -7.64 -7.20
CA LYS A 164 -24.88 -6.34 -6.56
C LYS A 164 -23.93 -6.07 -5.39
N GLY A 165 -23.71 -7.05 -4.52
CA GLY A 165 -22.81 -6.92 -3.38
C GLY A 165 -21.37 -6.56 -3.79
N GLN A 166 -20.85 -7.20 -4.84
CA GLN A 166 -19.52 -6.89 -5.37
C GLN A 166 -19.47 -5.47 -5.98
N ALA A 167 -20.49 -5.07 -6.75
CA ALA A 167 -20.55 -3.74 -7.35
C ALA A 167 -20.70 -2.61 -6.31
N LEU A 168 -21.51 -2.82 -5.26
CA LEU A 168 -21.66 -1.89 -4.14
C LEU A 168 -20.34 -1.70 -3.40
N PHE A 169 -19.63 -2.79 -3.10
CA PHE A 169 -18.32 -2.70 -2.45
C PHE A 169 -17.31 -1.95 -3.34
N LEU A 170 -17.18 -2.30 -4.63
CA LEU A 170 -16.27 -1.57 -5.53
C LEU A 170 -16.61 -0.07 -5.64
N ARG A 171 -17.90 0.28 -5.67
CA ARG A 171 -18.35 1.69 -5.63
C ARG A 171 -17.94 2.37 -4.33
N ALA A 172 -18.12 1.71 -3.19
CA ALA A 172 -17.73 2.22 -1.88
C ALA A 172 -16.22 2.44 -1.77
N MET A 173 -15.39 1.50 -2.25
CA MET A 173 -13.94 1.66 -2.27
C MET A 173 -13.52 2.86 -3.12
N GLN A 174 -14.11 3.01 -4.31
CA GLN A 174 -13.78 4.12 -5.20
C GLN A 174 -14.21 5.48 -4.63
N LEU A 175 -15.38 5.55 -4.01
CA LEU A 175 -15.86 6.77 -3.34
C LEU A 175 -14.97 7.10 -2.13
N PHE A 176 -14.52 6.09 -1.39
CA PHE A 176 -13.58 6.29 -0.27
C PHE A 176 -12.21 6.82 -0.71
N ASP A 177 -11.65 6.34 -1.83
CA ASP A 177 -10.42 6.90 -2.41
C ASP A 177 -10.58 8.39 -2.75
N LEU A 178 -11.72 8.75 -3.34
CA LEU A 178 -12.06 10.15 -3.66
C LEU A 178 -12.17 11.01 -2.40
N VAL A 179 -12.87 10.53 -1.37
CA VAL A 179 -13.03 11.26 -0.10
C VAL A 179 -11.69 11.44 0.62
N ARG A 180 -10.87 10.40 0.68
CA ARG A 180 -9.54 10.49 1.31
C ARG A 180 -8.63 11.49 0.64
N MET A 181 -8.75 11.67 -0.68
CA MET A 181 -7.89 12.59 -1.43
C MET A 181 -8.44 14.03 -1.47
N TYR A 182 -9.75 14.19 -1.68
CA TYR A 182 -10.37 15.49 -1.98
C TYR A 182 -11.34 15.98 -0.90
N GLY A 183 -11.58 15.20 0.15
CA GLY A 183 -12.57 15.48 1.18
C GLY A 183 -13.98 15.42 0.60
N CYS A 184 -14.63 16.58 0.52
CA CYS A 184 -15.97 16.72 -0.05
C CYS A 184 -15.94 16.40 -1.56
N VAL A 185 -16.80 15.49 -2.01
CA VAL A 185 -16.94 15.08 -3.41
C VAL A 185 -18.41 14.87 -3.80
N PRO A 186 -18.78 14.95 -5.08
CA PRO A 186 -20.13 14.61 -5.53
C PRO A 186 -20.48 13.13 -5.32
N ILE A 187 -21.66 12.88 -4.75
CA ILE A 187 -22.19 11.52 -4.59
C ILE A 187 -22.98 11.14 -5.83
N VAL A 188 -22.51 10.13 -6.57
CA VAL A 188 -23.16 9.64 -7.80
C VAL A 188 -23.57 8.17 -7.63
N THR A 189 -24.86 7.94 -7.35
CA THR A 189 -25.41 6.58 -7.13
C THR A 189 -26.25 6.08 -8.31
N THR A 190 -26.49 6.92 -9.31
CA THR A 190 -27.26 6.60 -10.51
C THR A 190 -26.43 6.79 -11.78
N VAL A 191 -26.93 6.26 -12.89
CA VAL A 191 -26.32 6.47 -14.21
C VAL A 191 -26.79 7.83 -14.75
N LEU A 192 -25.91 8.83 -14.74
CA LEU A 192 -26.20 10.15 -15.29
C LEU A 192 -26.18 10.13 -16.82
N ASN A 193 -27.11 10.81 -17.48
CA ASN A 193 -27.07 10.99 -18.94
C ASN A 193 -26.27 12.26 -19.26
N ALA A 194 -25.49 12.22 -20.34
CA ALA A 194 -24.70 13.37 -20.78
C ALA A 194 -25.56 14.60 -21.13
N GLU A 195 -26.85 14.36 -21.42
CA GLU A 195 -27.84 15.38 -21.79
C GLU A 195 -28.56 16.03 -20.57
N VAL A 196 -28.30 15.57 -19.33
CA VAL A 196 -29.13 15.91 -18.15
C VAL A 196 -28.34 16.65 -17.06
N THR A 197 -28.35 17.99 -17.11
CA THR A 197 -28.87 18.95 -16.10
C THR A 197 -28.09 20.27 -16.08
N ASP A 198 -28.82 21.37 -16.31
CA ASP A 198 -28.34 22.76 -16.20
C ASP A 198 -27.96 23.19 -14.77
N ALA A 199 -28.17 22.33 -13.75
CA ALA A 199 -27.97 22.68 -12.34
C ALA A 199 -26.61 22.23 -11.77
N GLY A 200 -25.88 21.35 -12.47
CA GLY A 200 -24.65 20.75 -11.93
C GLY A 200 -24.89 19.81 -10.73
N LEU A 201 -23.85 19.09 -10.33
CA LEU A 201 -23.85 18.24 -9.13
C LEU A 201 -22.77 18.75 -8.14
N PRO A 202 -23.16 19.49 -7.08
CA PRO A 202 -22.21 20.03 -6.12
C PRO A 202 -21.58 18.92 -5.25
N ARG A 203 -20.50 19.29 -4.55
CA ARG A 203 -19.80 18.37 -3.62
C ARG A 203 -20.62 18.22 -2.33
N SER A 204 -20.78 16.99 -1.87
CA SER A 204 -21.41 16.66 -0.59
C SER A 204 -20.40 16.77 0.55
N SER A 205 -20.89 16.94 1.78
CA SER A 205 -20.03 16.93 2.98
C SER A 205 -19.29 15.60 3.11
N VAL A 206 -18.19 15.57 3.88
CA VAL A 206 -17.48 14.31 4.15
C VAL A 206 -18.39 13.35 4.89
N THR A 207 -19.19 13.83 5.85
CA THR A 207 -20.19 13.02 6.54
C THR A 207 -21.17 12.36 5.59
N GLN A 208 -21.82 13.11 4.68
CA GLN A 208 -22.74 12.53 3.69
C GLN A 208 -22.07 11.51 2.78
N CYS A 209 -20.82 11.77 2.36
CA CYS A 209 -20.06 10.81 1.56
C CYS A 209 -19.79 9.52 2.36
N VAL A 210 -19.41 9.64 3.63
CA VAL A 210 -19.19 8.50 4.53
C VAL A 210 -20.49 7.74 4.77
N GLU A 211 -21.63 8.40 4.94
CA GLU A 211 -22.94 7.75 5.06
C GLU A 211 -23.23 6.88 3.83
N GLN A 212 -23.00 7.41 2.63
CA GLN A 212 -23.19 6.64 1.40
C GLN A 212 -22.22 5.45 1.30
N ILE A 213 -20.94 5.63 1.65
CA ILE A 213 -19.94 4.56 1.66
C ILE A 213 -20.35 3.46 2.65
N VAL A 214 -20.72 3.84 3.88
CA VAL A 214 -21.15 2.91 4.92
C VAL A 214 -22.42 2.18 4.51
N LYS A 215 -23.37 2.86 3.87
CA LYS A 215 -24.56 2.24 3.31
C LYS A 215 -24.21 1.19 2.27
N ASP A 216 -23.37 1.54 1.30
CA ASP A 216 -22.96 0.61 0.24
C ASP A 216 -22.24 -0.62 0.81
N LEU A 217 -21.37 -0.46 1.81
CA LEU A 217 -20.68 -1.56 2.47
C LEU A 217 -21.61 -2.42 3.33
N THR A 218 -22.60 -1.81 3.99
CA THR A 218 -23.60 -2.53 4.79
C THR A 218 -24.51 -3.35 3.87
N ASP A 219 -24.99 -2.76 2.78
CA ASP A 219 -25.79 -3.46 1.76
C ASP A 219 -24.96 -4.55 1.08
N ALA A 220 -23.67 -4.30 0.79
CA ALA A 220 -22.78 -5.32 0.25
C ALA A 220 -22.60 -6.50 1.22
N ALA A 221 -22.37 -6.22 2.51
CA ALA A 221 -22.23 -7.26 3.53
C ALA A 221 -23.49 -8.13 3.67
N ALA A 222 -24.69 -7.56 3.45
CA ALA A 222 -25.94 -8.31 3.48
C ALA A 222 -26.12 -9.25 2.28
N LEU A 223 -25.47 -8.96 1.14
CA LEU A 223 -25.64 -9.69 -0.12
C LEU A 223 -24.49 -10.65 -0.44
N LEU A 224 -23.30 -10.42 0.13
CA LEU A 224 -22.10 -11.21 -0.14
C LEU A 224 -22.02 -12.47 0.75
N PRO A 225 -21.43 -13.57 0.25
CA PRO A 225 -21.16 -14.75 1.07
C PRO A 225 -19.96 -14.52 2.00
N ASP A 226 -19.83 -15.37 3.01
CA ASP A 226 -18.62 -15.41 3.88
C ASP A 226 -17.38 -15.86 3.13
N GLU A 227 -17.56 -16.87 2.28
CA GLU A 227 -16.49 -17.50 1.51
C GLU A 227 -16.95 -17.82 0.09
N TRP A 228 -15.98 -17.94 -0.80
CA TRP A 228 -16.17 -18.36 -2.18
C TRP A 228 -15.53 -19.73 -2.38
N GLY A 229 -16.08 -20.53 -3.29
CA GLY A 229 -15.49 -21.82 -3.67
C GLY A 229 -14.15 -21.65 -4.38
N THR A 230 -13.47 -22.78 -4.66
CA THR A 230 -12.07 -22.77 -5.09
C THR A 230 -11.78 -21.90 -6.31
N ASN A 231 -12.67 -21.95 -7.29
CA ASN A 231 -12.53 -21.25 -8.57
C ASN A 231 -12.84 -19.74 -8.48
N ASP A 232 -13.42 -19.28 -7.38
CA ASP A 232 -13.90 -17.91 -7.18
C ASP A 232 -13.15 -17.19 -6.04
N TYR A 233 -12.00 -17.74 -5.61
CA TYR A 233 -11.13 -17.10 -4.62
C TYR A 233 -10.73 -15.68 -5.05
N GLY A 234 -10.56 -14.79 -4.08
CA GLY A 234 -10.22 -13.38 -4.31
C GLY A 234 -11.40 -12.48 -4.67
N ARG A 235 -12.61 -13.03 -4.85
CA ARG A 235 -13.83 -12.20 -4.90
C ARG A 235 -14.14 -11.60 -3.52
N LEU A 236 -14.78 -10.45 -3.53
CA LEU A 236 -15.15 -9.71 -2.32
C LEU A 236 -16.19 -10.50 -1.49
N THR A 237 -16.03 -10.50 -0.17
CA THR A 237 -16.86 -11.26 0.79
C THR A 237 -17.60 -10.34 1.77
N ARG A 238 -18.53 -10.91 2.54
CA ARG A 238 -19.18 -10.24 3.67
C ARG A 238 -18.16 -9.73 4.68
N GLY A 239 -17.20 -10.58 5.06
CA GLY A 239 -16.12 -10.21 5.98
C GLY A 239 -15.28 -9.04 5.46
N GLY A 240 -14.95 -9.06 4.17
CA GLY A 240 -14.25 -7.95 3.51
C GLY A 240 -15.02 -6.63 3.61
N ALA A 241 -16.34 -6.64 3.37
CA ALA A 241 -17.18 -5.44 3.42
C ALA A 241 -17.26 -4.86 4.85
N LEU A 242 -17.46 -5.71 5.87
CA LEU A 242 -17.48 -5.30 7.28
C LEU A 242 -16.14 -4.72 7.73
N ALA A 243 -15.02 -5.35 7.33
CA ALA A 243 -13.68 -4.86 7.65
C ALA A 243 -13.38 -3.52 6.97
N TYR A 244 -13.78 -3.37 5.70
CA TYR A 244 -13.61 -2.10 4.98
C TYR A 244 -14.46 -0.98 5.61
N LYS A 245 -15.68 -1.29 6.10
CA LYS A 245 -16.51 -0.35 6.88
C LYS A 245 -15.78 0.15 8.13
N SER A 246 -15.11 -0.75 8.87
CA SER A 246 -14.27 -0.38 10.02
C SER A 246 -13.17 0.61 9.64
N ARG A 247 -12.44 0.38 8.54
CA ARG A 247 -11.40 1.31 8.05
C ARG A 247 -11.98 2.68 7.67
N VAL A 248 -13.12 2.71 6.97
CA VAL A 248 -13.77 3.98 6.58
C VAL A 248 -14.12 4.80 7.82
N LEU A 249 -14.76 4.19 8.82
CA LEU A 249 -15.15 4.86 10.05
C LEU A 249 -13.94 5.28 10.90
N LEU A 250 -12.87 4.48 10.92
CA LEU A 250 -11.61 4.84 11.57
C LEU A 250 -11.02 6.12 10.96
N PHE A 251 -10.98 6.23 9.63
CA PHE A 251 -10.49 7.44 8.95
C PHE A 251 -11.39 8.63 9.24
N TYR A 252 -12.70 8.45 9.20
CA TYR A 252 -13.67 9.51 9.50
C TYR A 252 -13.57 10.03 10.94
N ALA A 253 -13.22 9.15 11.89
CA ALA A 253 -12.97 9.51 13.28
C ALA A 253 -11.57 10.13 13.53
N SER A 254 -10.64 9.94 12.60
CA SER A 254 -9.25 10.42 12.71
C SER A 254 -9.15 11.96 12.64
N PRO A 255 -8.07 12.55 13.18
CA PRO A 255 -7.90 14.01 13.29
C PRO A 255 -8.13 14.80 11.99
N ILE A 256 -7.80 14.23 10.83
CA ILE A 256 -7.93 14.92 9.54
C ILE A 256 -9.39 15.29 9.19
N PHE A 257 -10.37 14.46 9.54
CA PHE A 257 -11.79 14.70 9.27
C PHE A 257 -12.56 15.12 10.52
N ASN A 258 -12.02 14.88 11.71
CA ASN A 258 -12.70 15.07 12.99
C ASN A 258 -12.07 16.19 13.82
N LYS A 259 -12.70 17.37 13.90
CA LYS A 259 -12.20 18.51 14.69
C LYS A 259 -12.06 18.18 16.19
N ASN A 260 -12.96 17.34 16.70
CA ASN A 260 -13.04 16.96 18.12
C ASN A 260 -12.47 15.57 18.36
N TRP A 261 -11.49 15.14 17.56
CA TRP A 261 -10.85 13.82 17.65
C TRP A 261 -10.22 13.53 19.03
N ASN A 262 -9.82 14.56 19.76
CA ASN A 262 -9.12 14.44 21.04
C ASN A 262 -10.07 14.33 22.25
N ASP A 263 -11.38 14.22 22.01
CA ASP A 263 -12.39 13.92 23.03
C ASP A 263 -12.68 12.41 23.04
N PRO A 264 -12.45 11.69 24.16
CA PRO A 264 -12.83 10.27 24.29
C PRO A 264 -14.33 10.01 24.11
N GLY A 265 -15.17 11.01 24.39
CA GLY A 265 -16.62 10.95 24.21
C GLY A 265 -17.08 11.21 22.77
N ASN A 266 -16.15 11.41 21.83
CA ASN A 266 -16.48 11.72 20.45
C ASN A 266 -17.28 10.59 19.78
N LEU A 267 -18.42 10.94 19.20
CA LEU A 267 -19.34 9.99 18.58
C LEU A 267 -18.74 9.24 17.38
N ARG A 268 -17.83 9.87 16.62
CA ARG A 268 -17.18 9.20 15.47
C ARG A 268 -16.29 8.06 15.93
N TRP A 269 -15.56 8.25 17.04
CA TRP A 269 -14.76 7.18 17.66
C TRP A 269 -15.65 6.05 18.21
N GLN A 270 -16.80 6.39 18.81
CA GLN A 270 -17.75 5.39 19.30
C GLN A 270 -18.34 4.55 18.15
N LYS A 271 -18.77 5.18 17.05
CA LYS A 271 -19.28 4.47 15.88
C LYS A 271 -18.20 3.63 15.19
N ALA A 272 -16.97 4.13 15.11
CA ALA A 272 -15.84 3.35 14.61
C ALA A 272 -15.55 2.12 15.50
N LEU A 273 -15.61 2.28 16.82
CA LEU A 273 -15.43 1.20 17.79
C LEU A 273 -16.50 0.12 17.61
N GLU A 274 -17.77 0.50 17.60
CA GLU A 274 -18.90 -0.41 17.47
C GLU A 274 -18.84 -1.19 16.15
N ALA A 275 -18.66 -0.49 15.03
CA ALA A 275 -18.54 -1.13 13.72
C ALA A 275 -17.35 -2.11 13.66
N THR A 276 -16.23 -1.77 14.32
CA THR A 276 -15.06 -2.65 14.38
C THR A 276 -15.28 -3.87 15.27
N GLN A 277 -15.95 -3.72 16.42
CA GLN A 277 -16.34 -4.83 17.28
C GLN A 277 -17.31 -5.79 16.57
N ASN A 278 -18.28 -5.23 15.85
CA ASN A 278 -19.23 -6.00 15.04
C ASN A 278 -18.52 -6.75 13.90
N ALA A 279 -17.59 -6.10 13.21
CA ALA A 279 -16.79 -6.74 12.16
C ALA A 279 -15.95 -7.89 12.73
N ILE A 280 -15.22 -7.68 13.83
CA ILE A 280 -14.43 -8.73 14.49
C ILE A 280 -15.31 -9.91 14.89
N SER A 281 -16.46 -9.65 15.50
CA SER A 281 -17.37 -10.71 15.95
C SER A 281 -17.94 -11.51 14.78
N GLY A 282 -18.36 -10.83 13.71
CA GLY A 282 -18.89 -11.48 12.51
C GLY A 282 -17.85 -12.29 11.74
N ILE A 283 -16.64 -11.76 11.60
CA ILE A 283 -15.54 -12.40 10.84
C ILE A 283 -14.98 -13.62 11.58
N THR A 284 -14.82 -13.51 12.90
CA THR A 284 -14.37 -14.65 13.74
C THR A 284 -15.41 -15.76 13.81
N ALA A 285 -16.71 -15.44 13.81
CA ALA A 285 -17.78 -16.44 13.71
C ALA A 285 -17.74 -17.23 12.39
N SER A 286 -17.23 -16.62 11.30
CA SER A 286 -16.98 -17.28 10.02
C SER A 286 -15.66 -18.04 9.95
N GLY A 287 -14.92 -18.17 11.07
CA GLY A 287 -13.66 -18.92 11.16
C GLY A 287 -12.40 -18.15 10.76
N LEU A 288 -12.53 -16.85 10.48
CA LEU A 288 -11.40 -15.95 10.19
C LEU A 288 -10.98 -15.20 11.46
N ASP A 289 -9.90 -15.62 12.09
CA ASP A 289 -9.36 -15.04 13.33
C ASP A 289 -7.86 -14.77 13.28
N GLY A 290 -7.29 -14.70 12.07
CA GLY A 290 -5.86 -14.53 11.82
C GLY A 290 -5.07 -15.84 11.95
N VAL A 291 -3.76 -15.75 11.70
CA VAL A 291 -2.86 -16.88 12.00
C VAL A 291 -2.52 -16.97 13.47
N THR A 292 -1.96 -18.12 13.85
CA THR A 292 -1.68 -18.46 15.26
C THR A 292 -0.18 -18.52 15.60
N ASP A 293 0.69 -18.48 14.59
CA ASP A 293 2.14 -18.60 14.75
C ASP A 293 2.91 -17.76 13.70
N ALA A 294 4.20 -17.53 13.96
CA ALA A 294 5.07 -16.72 13.11
C ALA A 294 5.38 -17.37 11.74
N ALA A 295 5.43 -18.71 11.65
CA ALA A 295 5.70 -19.40 10.40
C ALA A 295 4.51 -19.27 9.45
N SER A 296 3.29 -19.46 9.95
CA SER A 296 2.04 -19.22 9.22
C SER A 296 1.92 -17.75 8.78
N TRP A 297 2.34 -16.80 9.63
CA TRP A 297 2.38 -15.37 9.26
C TRP A 297 3.31 -15.09 8.08
N SER A 298 4.49 -15.70 8.08
CA SER A 298 5.46 -15.55 6.99
C SER A 298 4.92 -16.13 5.68
N LYS A 299 4.38 -17.35 5.74
CA LYS A 299 3.81 -18.05 4.58
C LYS A 299 2.71 -17.27 3.90
N ILE A 300 1.78 -16.68 4.66
CA ILE A 300 0.71 -15.86 4.09
C ILE A 300 1.25 -14.77 3.18
N LEU A 301 2.37 -14.15 3.56
CA LEU A 301 2.94 -13.05 2.80
C LEU A 301 3.84 -13.53 1.67
N ALA A 302 4.37 -14.76 1.74
CA ALA A 302 5.39 -15.28 0.84
C ALA A 302 4.87 -16.31 -0.19
N ASP A 303 3.78 -17.01 0.12
CA ASP A 303 3.25 -18.07 -0.73
C ASP A 303 2.29 -17.51 -1.80
N ASP A 304 2.26 -18.21 -2.93
CA ASP A 304 1.39 -17.96 -4.08
C ASP A 304 0.34 -19.05 -4.24
N ASP A 305 0.07 -19.79 -3.16
CA ASP A 305 -0.97 -20.79 -3.13
C ASP A 305 -2.33 -20.11 -3.03
N ASN A 306 -3.18 -20.32 -4.04
CA ASN A 306 -4.59 -19.91 -4.00
C ASN A 306 -5.38 -20.78 -2.99
N GLU A 307 -4.75 -21.25 -1.91
CA GLU A 307 -5.34 -22.16 -0.94
C GLU A 307 -6.30 -21.40 -0.02
N HIS A 308 -7.54 -21.88 0.00
CA HIS A 308 -8.73 -21.36 0.70
C HIS A 308 -8.63 -21.29 2.23
N SER A 309 -7.48 -21.60 2.82
CA SER A 309 -7.31 -21.79 4.27
C SER A 309 -6.72 -20.59 5.01
N ASN A 310 -6.50 -19.46 4.32
CA ASN A 310 -5.90 -18.28 4.92
C ASN A 310 -6.89 -17.53 5.84
N ARG A 311 -6.82 -17.84 7.14
CA ARG A 311 -7.63 -17.24 8.23
C ARG A 311 -7.42 -15.74 8.44
N GLU A 312 -6.48 -15.12 7.73
CA GLU A 312 -6.12 -13.72 7.85
C GLU A 312 -6.63 -12.85 6.70
N THR A 313 -7.02 -13.44 5.57
CA THR A 313 -7.31 -12.69 4.35
C THR A 313 -8.73 -12.17 4.32
N LEU A 314 -8.90 -10.85 4.13
CA LEU A 314 -10.21 -10.20 4.01
C LEU A 314 -10.42 -9.59 2.63
N VAL A 315 -9.39 -8.92 2.08
CA VAL A 315 -9.38 -8.41 0.70
C VAL A 315 -8.00 -8.67 0.09
N VAL A 316 -7.97 -9.39 -1.04
CA VAL A 316 -6.74 -9.82 -1.70
C VAL A 316 -6.82 -9.61 -3.21
N ARG A 317 -5.68 -9.25 -3.80
CA ARG A 317 -5.47 -9.24 -5.24
C ARG A 317 -4.61 -10.45 -5.63
N LEU A 318 -5.22 -11.38 -6.34
CA LEU A 318 -4.52 -12.54 -6.89
C LEU A 318 -3.65 -12.11 -8.07
N LEU A 319 -2.43 -12.66 -8.12
CA LEU A 319 -1.45 -12.40 -9.16
C LEU A 319 -1.02 -13.71 -9.81
N ALA A 320 -0.75 -13.64 -11.11
CA ALA A 320 -0.44 -14.81 -11.90
C ALA A 320 1.01 -15.26 -11.68
N LYS A 321 1.22 -16.58 -11.63
CA LYS A 321 2.54 -17.23 -11.57
C LYS A 321 3.21 -17.40 -12.94
N GLU A 322 2.58 -16.90 -13.99
CA GLU A 322 3.05 -16.94 -15.36
C GLU A 322 2.78 -15.62 -16.06
N SER A 323 3.59 -15.29 -17.07
CA SER A 323 3.46 -14.03 -17.81
C SER A 323 2.77 -14.29 -19.14
N ASN A 324 1.52 -13.82 -19.28
CA ASN A 324 0.79 -13.84 -20.54
C ASN A 324 -0.02 -12.54 -20.71
N SER A 325 0.56 -11.58 -21.43
CA SER A 325 -0.07 -10.27 -21.68
C SER A 325 -1.33 -10.37 -22.55
N SER A 326 -1.42 -11.36 -23.44
CA SER A 326 -2.61 -11.59 -24.28
C SER A 326 -3.83 -12.05 -23.48
N LEU A 327 -3.61 -12.74 -22.35
CA LEU A 327 -4.66 -13.11 -21.40
C LEU A 327 -4.86 -12.07 -20.28
N GLY A 328 -4.16 -10.93 -20.35
CA GLY A 328 -4.28 -9.84 -19.37
C GLY A 328 -3.69 -10.17 -18.00
N TYR A 329 -2.81 -11.17 -17.89
CA TYR A 329 -2.23 -11.57 -16.61
C TYR A 329 -1.41 -10.44 -15.99
N LYS A 330 -1.57 -10.30 -14.67
CA LYS A 330 -0.84 -9.37 -13.83
C LYS A 330 0.04 -10.17 -12.87
N ASN A 331 1.32 -9.84 -12.81
CA ASN A 331 2.30 -10.48 -11.95
C ASN A 331 2.70 -9.51 -10.83
N ASN A 332 3.25 -10.05 -9.74
CA ASN A 332 3.77 -9.27 -8.63
C ASN A 332 5.08 -8.59 -9.02
N ARG A 333 5.06 -7.25 -9.04
CA ARG A 333 6.23 -6.42 -9.36
C ARG A 333 7.10 -6.13 -8.13
N TRP A 334 6.60 -6.40 -6.92
CA TRP A 334 7.34 -6.21 -5.68
C TRP A 334 8.58 -7.09 -5.57
N GLU A 335 8.43 -8.39 -5.86
CA GLU A 335 9.49 -9.39 -5.71
C GLU A 335 10.81 -8.95 -6.36
N LYS A 336 10.77 -8.63 -7.66
CA LYS A 336 11.94 -8.17 -8.41
C LYS A 336 12.59 -6.95 -7.76
N ASN A 337 11.79 -6.02 -7.26
CA ASN A 337 12.28 -4.76 -6.71
C ASN A 337 13.00 -4.95 -5.36
N ILE A 338 12.56 -5.90 -4.53
CA ILE A 338 13.18 -6.14 -3.21
C ILE A 338 14.35 -7.12 -3.25
N ARG A 339 14.41 -8.01 -4.26
CA ARG A 339 15.51 -8.99 -4.41
C ARG A 339 16.83 -8.29 -4.74
N LEU A 340 17.92 -8.80 -4.15
CA LEU A 340 19.27 -8.31 -4.39
C LEU A 340 19.72 -8.61 -5.84
N SER A 341 20.68 -7.84 -6.34
CA SER A 341 21.29 -8.08 -7.65
C SER A 341 21.99 -9.45 -7.73
N SER A 342 22.57 -9.92 -6.62
CA SER A 342 23.18 -11.26 -6.51
C SER A 342 22.17 -12.39 -6.72
N GLN A 343 20.88 -12.12 -6.45
CA GLN A 343 19.77 -13.05 -6.66
C GLN A 343 19.05 -12.81 -8.00
N GLY A 344 19.53 -11.91 -8.87
CA GLY A 344 18.88 -11.54 -10.13
C GLY A 344 17.74 -10.51 -10.01
N GLY A 345 17.64 -9.82 -8.87
CA GLY A 345 16.68 -8.74 -8.64
C GLY A 345 17.19 -7.35 -9.06
N SER A 346 16.47 -6.30 -8.68
CA SER A 346 16.77 -4.90 -9.01
C SER A 346 17.64 -4.17 -7.97
N GLY A 347 18.51 -4.89 -7.26
CA GLY A 347 19.48 -4.30 -6.32
C GLY A 347 18.99 -4.14 -4.87
N GLY A 348 17.76 -4.57 -4.58
CA GLY A 348 17.17 -4.56 -3.25
C GLY A 348 16.57 -3.22 -2.79
N LYS A 349 15.71 -3.29 -1.77
CA LYS A 349 15.18 -2.11 -1.06
C LYS A 349 15.77 -2.05 0.34
N GLY A 350 16.69 -1.12 0.59
CA GLY A 350 17.24 -0.90 1.93
C GLY A 350 16.26 -0.13 2.82
N ALA A 351 16.26 -0.43 4.13
CA ALA A 351 15.38 0.25 5.08
C ALA A 351 16.12 1.42 5.77
N PRO A 352 15.49 2.60 5.92
CA PRO A 352 16.04 3.70 6.72
C PRO A 352 16.41 3.24 8.13
N ILE A 353 17.52 3.74 8.66
CA ILE A 353 18.05 3.31 9.95
C ILE A 353 17.02 3.52 11.07
N GLU A 354 16.29 4.63 11.01
CA GLU A 354 15.27 4.97 11.99
C GLU A 354 14.12 3.96 12.01
N LEU A 355 13.79 3.31 10.87
CA LEU A 355 12.78 2.26 10.82
C LEU A 355 13.26 0.98 11.50
N ILE A 356 14.55 0.66 11.41
CA ILE A 356 15.14 -0.53 12.05
C ILE A 356 14.90 -0.49 13.56
N ASP A 357 15.01 0.69 14.15
CA ASP A 357 14.90 0.92 15.60
C ASP A 357 13.45 1.02 16.09
N VAL A 358 12.47 1.05 15.17
CA VAL A 358 11.03 0.99 15.53
C VAL A 358 10.61 -0.41 15.98
N PHE A 359 11.25 -1.45 15.46
CA PHE A 359 10.88 -2.83 15.76
C PHE A 359 11.20 -3.17 17.23
N PRO A 360 10.28 -3.78 18.00
CA PRO A 360 10.54 -4.15 19.39
C PRO A 360 11.63 -5.23 19.57
N MET A 361 12.01 -5.45 20.82
CA MET A 361 12.76 -6.62 21.27
C MET A 361 11.83 -7.84 21.36
N ALA A 362 12.40 -9.04 21.53
CA ALA A 362 11.66 -10.30 21.61
C ALA A 362 10.67 -10.38 22.78
N ASP A 363 10.87 -9.57 23.82
CA ASP A 363 9.94 -9.40 24.95
C ASP A 363 8.89 -8.30 24.73
N GLY A 364 8.93 -7.62 23.58
CA GLY A 364 8.01 -6.57 23.18
C GLY A 364 8.34 -5.17 23.73
N THR A 365 9.44 -5.00 24.46
CA THR A 365 9.93 -3.68 24.86
C THR A 365 10.58 -2.95 23.67
N LEU A 366 10.74 -1.64 23.81
CA LEU A 366 11.50 -0.86 22.83
C LEU A 366 12.99 -1.27 22.88
N PRO A 367 13.71 -1.25 21.75
CA PRO A 367 15.13 -1.55 21.74
C PRO A 367 15.92 -0.53 22.57
N ASP A 368 16.92 -0.99 23.31
CA ASP A 368 17.87 -0.14 24.02
C ASP A 368 19.03 0.30 23.11
N ALA A 369 19.92 1.16 23.61
CA ALA A 369 21.05 1.66 22.82
C ALA A 369 21.99 0.55 22.30
N ALA A 370 22.05 -0.60 22.99
CA ALA A 370 22.85 -1.73 22.55
C ALA A 370 22.25 -2.47 21.36
N HIS A 371 20.98 -2.21 20.99
CA HIS A 371 20.31 -2.80 19.84
C HIS A 371 19.82 -1.76 18.81
N GLN A 372 20.09 -0.47 19.04
CA GLN A 372 19.73 0.60 18.13
C GLN A 372 20.86 0.86 17.12
N VAL A 373 20.52 0.84 15.83
CA VAL A 373 21.46 1.16 14.75
C VAL A 373 21.77 2.66 14.73
N THR A 374 20.81 3.51 15.13
CA THR A 374 21.05 4.96 15.30
C THR A 374 22.14 5.25 16.34
N GLU A 375 22.26 4.42 17.37
CA GLU A 375 23.29 4.49 18.42
C GLU A 375 24.58 3.72 18.03
N GLY A 376 24.66 3.19 16.80
CA GLY A 376 25.84 2.54 16.26
C GLY A 376 26.00 1.07 16.62
N SER A 377 24.94 0.40 17.11
CA SER A 377 25.00 -1.03 17.43
C SER A 377 25.17 -1.90 16.18
N LEU A 378 26.22 -2.72 16.16
CA LEU A 378 26.39 -3.81 15.18
C LEU A 378 25.68 -5.11 15.58
N ARG A 379 25.05 -5.14 16.76
CA ARG A 379 24.31 -6.29 17.32
C ARG A 379 22.78 -6.09 17.27
N PHE A 380 22.31 -5.11 16.51
CA PHE A 380 20.90 -4.74 16.38
C PHE A 380 19.96 -5.90 15.98
N MET A 381 20.48 -6.97 15.38
CA MET A 381 19.72 -8.12 14.93
C MET A 381 19.46 -9.14 16.04
N GLU A 382 20.06 -9.02 17.22
CA GLU A 382 19.86 -9.99 18.30
C GLU A 382 18.54 -9.78 19.04
N ASN A 383 17.88 -10.89 19.41
CA ASN A 383 16.70 -10.92 20.28
C ASN A 383 15.61 -9.90 19.89
N ARG A 384 15.32 -9.74 18.60
CA ARG A 384 14.29 -8.83 18.09
C ARG A 384 12.92 -9.51 18.05
N ASP A 385 11.88 -8.69 17.91
CA ASP A 385 10.55 -9.14 17.54
C ASP A 385 10.63 -10.12 16.35
N PRO A 386 10.00 -11.31 16.39
CA PRO A 386 10.08 -12.27 15.29
C PRO A 386 9.67 -11.72 13.92
N ARG A 387 8.79 -10.70 13.88
CA ARG A 387 8.41 -9.99 12.65
C ARG A 387 9.55 -9.20 12.03
N PHE A 388 10.55 -8.78 12.82
CA PHE A 388 11.76 -8.14 12.31
C PHE A 388 12.46 -9.03 11.28
N TYR A 389 12.69 -10.30 11.64
CA TYR A 389 13.37 -11.26 10.78
C TYR A 389 12.54 -11.62 9.56
N GLN A 390 11.21 -11.59 9.64
CA GLN A 390 10.34 -11.86 8.49
C GLN A 390 10.15 -10.61 7.59
N THR A 391 10.38 -9.42 8.13
CA THR A 391 10.30 -8.16 7.36
C THR A 391 11.61 -7.84 6.65
N PHE A 392 12.74 -8.07 7.32
CA PHE A 392 14.07 -7.69 6.86
C PHE A 392 15.04 -8.86 6.74
N ALA A 393 15.90 -8.75 5.74
CA ALA A 393 17.14 -9.49 5.62
C ALA A 393 18.35 -8.58 5.89
N PHE A 394 19.48 -9.19 6.22
CA PHE A 394 20.75 -8.53 6.54
C PHE A 394 21.91 -9.47 6.22
N ASN A 395 23.14 -8.96 6.24
CA ASN A 395 24.36 -9.74 5.97
C ASN A 395 24.43 -10.98 6.85
N GLY A 396 24.42 -12.17 6.24
CA GLY A 396 24.45 -13.45 6.94
C GLY A 396 23.08 -14.05 7.25
N LEU A 397 21.98 -13.43 6.83
CA LEU A 397 20.66 -14.06 6.92
C LEU A 397 20.44 -15.03 5.75
N LYS A 398 19.83 -16.18 5.99
CA LYS A 398 19.29 -17.01 4.90
C LYS A 398 18.03 -16.39 4.31
N TRP A 399 18.02 -16.23 2.99
CA TRP A 399 16.88 -15.76 2.22
C TRP A 399 16.92 -16.34 0.81
N GLY A 400 16.39 -17.55 0.66
CA GLY A 400 16.39 -18.29 -0.60
C GLY A 400 15.38 -17.81 -1.65
N HIS A 401 15.49 -18.40 -2.84
CA HIS A 401 14.50 -18.33 -3.92
C HIS A 401 14.44 -19.70 -4.62
N LYS A 402 13.61 -19.85 -5.67
CA LYS A 402 13.33 -21.16 -6.27
C LYS A 402 14.57 -21.91 -6.73
N ASP A 403 15.53 -21.18 -7.29
CA ASP A 403 16.74 -21.78 -7.89
C ASP A 403 17.84 -22.02 -6.86
N VAL A 404 17.84 -21.27 -5.74
CA VAL A 404 18.79 -21.41 -4.62
C VAL A 404 18.02 -21.28 -3.31
N THR A 405 17.49 -22.40 -2.80
CA THR A 405 16.60 -22.40 -1.63
C THR A 405 17.30 -22.10 -0.30
N ASN A 406 18.60 -22.39 -0.21
CA ASN A 406 19.42 -22.17 0.98
C ASN A 406 20.35 -20.96 0.86
N ASP A 407 19.99 -19.99 0.01
CA ASP A 407 20.84 -18.82 -0.23
C ASP A 407 21.05 -18.00 1.04
N THR A 408 22.28 -17.54 1.26
CA THR A 408 22.66 -16.65 2.36
C THR A 408 23.12 -15.34 1.77
N VAL A 409 22.46 -14.26 2.13
CA VAL A 409 22.65 -12.97 1.46
C VAL A 409 23.76 -12.15 2.12
N TRP A 410 24.59 -11.53 1.29
CA TRP A 410 25.67 -10.65 1.71
C TRP A 410 25.75 -9.41 0.80
N ALA A 411 25.87 -8.25 1.44
CA ALA A 411 25.77 -6.94 0.84
C ALA A 411 26.65 -5.90 1.56
N TYR A 412 27.84 -6.31 2.00
CA TYR A 412 28.87 -5.42 2.54
C TYR A 412 29.84 -4.97 1.44
N ARG A 413 30.67 -3.97 1.73
CA ARG A 413 31.71 -3.49 0.81
C ARG A 413 33.07 -3.39 1.48
N TRP A 414 34.13 -3.37 0.68
CA TRP A 414 35.52 -3.18 1.14
C TRP A 414 36.27 -2.25 0.19
N ARG A 415 37.41 -1.73 0.66
CA ARG A 415 38.23 -0.81 -0.14
C ARG A 415 39.06 -1.55 -1.19
N THR A 416 39.09 -1.01 -2.41
CA THR A 416 39.95 -1.47 -3.51
C THR A 416 41.20 -0.62 -3.69
N SER A 417 41.31 0.48 -2.94
CA SER A 417 42.45 1.38 -2.94
C SER A 417 42.65 2.00 -1.54
N GLU A 418 43.76 2.71 -1.34
CA GLU A 418 44.01 3.48 -0.11
C GLU A 418 43.03 4.65 0.10
N SER A 419 42.23 5.01 -0.91
CA SER A 419 41.22 6.04 -0.78
C SER A 419 40.14 5.63 0.23
N THR A 420 39.83 6.54 1.15
CA THR A 420 38.79 6.35 2.16
C THR A 420 37.40 6.79 1.69
N THR A 421 37.32 7.47 0.54
CA THR A 421 36.08 8.08 0.00
C THR A 421 35.69 7.54 -1.37
N SER A 422 36.54 6.70 -1.98
CA SER A 422 36.30 6.14 -3.31
C SER A 422 37.04 4.82 -3.50
N GLY A 423 36.66 4.05 -4.52
CA GLY A 423 37.26 2.74 -4.77
C GLY A 423 36.77 1.70 -3.76
N PHE A 424 35.50 1.31 -3.90
CA PHE A 424 34.91 0.21 -3.15
C PHE A 424 34.51 -0.91 -4.10
N ALA A 425 34.68 -2.14 -3.64
CA ALA A 425 34.08 -3.33 -4.23
C ALA A 425 33.03 -3.87 -3.27
N TYR A 426 32.06 -4.58 -3.83
CA TYR A 426 30.83 -4.98 -3.14
C TYR A 426 30.74 -6.50 -3.12
N SER A 427 30.36 -7.04 -1.96
CA SER A 427 30.12 -8.47 -1.82
C SER A 427 29.02 -8.87 -2.78
N GLU A 428 29.28 -9.90 -3.59
CA GLU A 428 28.34 -10.43 -4.57
C GLU A 428 27.83 -9.39 -5.59
N GLY A 429 28.54 -8.26 -5.75
CA GLY A 429 28.12 -7.16 -6.62
C GLY A 429 26.91 -6.39 -6.11
N VAL A 430 26.57 -6.50 -4.82
CA VAL A 430 25.40 -5.86 -4.21
C VAL A 430 25.79 -4.49 -3.62
N ASN A 431 25.38 -3.43 -4.30
CA ASN A 431 25.57 -2.06 -3.82
C ASN A 431 24.27 -1.54 -3.17
N ILE A 432 24.17 -1.69 -1.85
CA ILE A 432 23.01 -1.26 -1.08
C ILE A 432 23.41 -0.42 0.14
N THR A 433 22.71 0.69 0.33
CA THR A 433 23.03 1.73 1.32
C THR A 433 22.30 1.53 2.66
N SER A 434 22.07 0.29 3.09
CA SER A 434 21.54 0.01 4.43
C SER A 434 22.06 -1.31 4.98
N PRO A 435 22.27 -1.43 6.31
CA PRO A 435 22.59 -2.71 6.94
C PRO A 435 21.48 -3.76 6.83
N VAL A 436 20.24 -3.33 6.58
CA VAL A 436 19.09 -4.21 6.41
C VAL A 436 18.31 -3.87 5.15
N PHE A 437 17.68 -4.88 4.56
CA PHE A 437 16.91 -4.74 3.34
C PHE A 437 15.62 -5.56 3.41
N VAL A 438 14.60 -5.08 2.70
CA VAL A 438 13.25 -5.65 2.79
C VAL A 438 13.23 -7.04 2.15
N ARG A 439 12.68 -8.01 2.88
CA ARG A 439 12.34 -9.35 2.36
C ARG A 439 10.85 -9.67 2.47
N LYS A 440 10.07 -8.86 3.17
CA LYS A 440 8.63 -9.09 3.34
C LYS A 440 7.94 -9.20 1.99
N MET A 441 6.98 -10.12 1.90
CA MET A 441 6.26 -10.44 0.67
C MET A 441 7.15 -10.94 -0.47
N SER A 442 8.16 -11.75 -0.12
CA SER A 442 8.98 -12.49 -1.08
C SER A 442 8.81 -13.99 -0.93
N GLY A 443 8.63 -14.69 -2.05
CA GLY A 443 8.37 -16.13 -2.07
C GLY A 443 9.60 -16.99 -2.31
N LEU A 444 9.70 -18.13 -1.61
CA LEU A 444 10.72 -19.16 -1.90
C LEU A 444 10.47 -19.87 -3.24
N ASN A 445 9.22 -19.88 -3.73
CA ASN A 445 8.83 -20.58 -4.95
C ASN A 445 8.98 -19.75 -6.22
N THR A 446 9.32 -18.46 -6.09
CA THR A 446 9.45 -17.57 -7.24
C THR A 446 10.78 -17.78 -7.96
N ALA A 447 10.70 -18.01 -9.27
CA ALA A 447 11.86 -18.22 -10.13
C ALA A 447 12.63 -16.91 -10.35
N SER A 448 13.97 -16.96 -10.28
CA SER A 448 14.82 -15.84 -10.68
C SER A 448 14.93 -15.73 -12.21
N ALA A 449 14.59 -16.80 -12.95
CA ALA A 449 14.52 -16.81 -14.40
C ALA A 449 13.68 -15.63 -14.91
N ASN A 450 14.25 -14.83 -15.82
CA ASN A 450 13.67 -13.56 -16.31
C ASN A 450 13.42 -12.52 -15.21
N ASN A 451 14.27 -12.46 -14.19
CA ASN A 451 14.25 -11.43 -13.14
C ASN A 451 12.91 -11.37 -12.37
N TYR A 452 12.39 -12.51 -11.93
CA TYR A 452 11.17 -12.60 -11.11
C TYR A 452 9.88 -12.05 -11.77
N GLU A 453 9.87 -11.90 -13.11
CA GLU A 453 8.74 -11.28 -13.82
C GLU A 453 7.42 -12.05 -13.70
N ALA A 454 7.47 -13.34 -13.36
CA ALA A 454 6.31 -14.22 -13.21
C ALA A 454 5.94 -14.50 -11.73
N SER A 455 6.27 -13.60 -10.80
CA SER A 455 5.89 -13.78 -9.39
C SER A 455 4.36 -13.76 -9.21
N GLY A 456 3.83 -14.83 -8.60
CA GLY A 456 2.40 -15.00 -8.29
C GLY A 456 2.02 -14.60 -6.87
N VAL A 457 2.99 -14.23 -6.01
CA VAL A 457 2.76 -13.87 -4.61
C VAL A 457 1.67 -12.80 -4.53
N HIS A 458 0.62 -13.08 -3.77
CA HIS A 458 -0.56 -12.22 -3.74
C HIS A 458 -0.31 -10.93 -2.96
N ILE A 459 -1.16 -9.93 -3.20
CA ILE A 459 -1.12 -8.66 -2.48
C ILE A 459 -2.40 -8.52 -1.68
N TYR A 460 -2.23 -8.28 -0.38
CA TYR A 460 -3.35 -8.05 0.53
C TYR A 460 -3.69 -6.57 0.60
N ASP A 461 -4.93 -6.21 0.29
CA ASP A 461 -5.43 -4.86 0.61
C ASP A 461 -5.87 -4.80 2.08
N PHE A 462 -6.47 -5.87 2.62
CA PHE A 462 -6.95 -5.89 4.00
C PHE A 462 -6.75 -7.28 4.61
N ARG A 463 -6.04 -7.32 5.74
CA ARG A 463 -5.85 -8.51 6.57
C ARG A 463 -6.48 -8.35 7.95
N TYR A 464 -6.80 -9.46 8.60
CA TYR A 464 -7.35 -9.48 9.95
C TYR A 464 -6.51 -8.70 10.97
N ALA A 465 -5.18 -8.71 10.83
CA ALA A 465 -4.29 -7.93 11.68
C ALA A 465 -4.59 -6.42 11.63
N GLU A 466 -4.91 -5.86 10.46
CA GLU A 466 -5.32 -4.45 10.35
C GLU A 466 -6.63 -4.20 11.10
N LEU A 467 -7.59 -5.12 11.03
CA LEU A 467 -8.87 -4.97 11.72
C LEU A 467 -8.69 -5.00 13.25
N GLN A 468 -7.81 -5.85 13.76
CA GLN A 468 -7.42 -5.86 15.17
C GLN A 468 -6.73 -4.56 15.60
N LEU A 469 -5.88 -3.98 14.73
CA LEU A 469 -5.24 -2.70 14.99
C LEU A 469 -6.22 -1.53 14.94
N ASN A 470 -7.23 -1.57 14.05
CA ASN A 470 -8.33 -0.61 14.07
C ASN A 470 -9.07 -0.67 15.41
N LEU A 471 -9.29 -1.87 15.94
CA LEU A 471 -9.93 -2.07 17.25
C LEU A 471 -9.08 -1.51 18.39
N ALA A 472 -7.77 -1.81 18.40
CA ALA A 472 -6.83 -1.27 19.37
C ALA A 472 -6.84 0.27 19.39
N GLU A 473 -6.85 0.88 18.21
CA GLU A 473 -6.89 2.33 18.08
C GLU A 473 -8.20 2.93 18.59
N CYS A 474 -9.34 2.32 18.25
CA CYS A 474 -10.64 2.75 18.74
C CYS A 474 -10.74 2.65 20.27
N TYR A 475 -10.19 1.58 20.87
CA TYR A 475 -10.09 1.47 22.32
C TYR A 475 -9.21 2.55 22.92
N ALA A 476 -8.03 2.80 22.34
CA ALA A 476 -7.15 3.86 22.81
C ALA A 476 -7.83 5.24 22.71
N ALA A 477 -8.47 5.56 21.58
CA ALA A 477 -9.16 6.83 21.36
C ALA A 477 -10.32 7.06 22.34
N THR A 478 -11.09 6.00 22.63
CA THR A 478 -12.19 6.03 23.62
C THR A 478 -11.72 5.84 25.07
N ASN A 479 -10.41 5.97 25.33
CA ASN A 479 -9.78 5.90 26.65
C ASN A 479 -9.93 4.54 27.38
N GLN A 480 -10.04 3.45 26.62
CA GLN A 480 -10.09 2.06 27.10
C GLN A 480 -8.69 1.41 26.97
N ILE A 481 -7.73 1.91 27.76
CA ILE A 481 -6.30 1.59 27.62
C ILE A 481 -6.00 0.09 27.76
N ASP A 482 -6.60 -0.59 28.73
CA ASP A 482 -6.35 -2.03 28.94
C ASP A 482 -6.87 -2.88 27.78
N LEU A 483 -8.00 -2.50 27.17
CA LEU A 483 -8.52 -3.19 26.00
C LEU A 483 -7.67 -2.93 24.75
N CYS A 484 -7.09 -1.73 24.62
CA CYS A 484 -6.07 -1.45 23.61
C CYS A 484 -4.86 -2.39 23.77
N LYS A 485 -4.32 -2.51 24.99
CA LYS A 485 -3.21 -3.44 25.29
C LYS A 485 -3.56 -4.88 24.95
N GLN A 486 -4.77 -5.33 25.28
CA GLN A 486 -5.23 -6.69 24.95
C GLN A 486 -5.33 -6.91 23.44
N ALA A 487 -5.83 -5.94 22.67
CA ALA A 487 -5.92 -6.02 21.22
C ALA A 487 -4.54 -6.10 20.54
N ILE A 488 -3.58 -5.25 20.97
CA ILE A 488 -2.18 -5.34 20.52
C ILE A 488 -1.57 -6.68 20.94
N GLY A 489 -1.82 -7.09 22.19
CA GLY A 489 -1.33 -8.33 22.77
C GLY A 489 -1.71 -9.57 21.98
N LYS A 490 -2.90 -9.61 21.36
CA LYS A 490 -3.30 -10.72 20.47
C LYS A 490 -2.34 -10.90 19.28
N LEU A 491 -1.91 -9.80 18.66
CA LEU A 491 -0.98 -9.83 17.52
C LEU A 491 0.45 -10.17 17.96
N ARG A 492 0.86 -9.67 19.12
CA ARG A 492 2.17 -9.99 19.71
C ARG A 492 2.28 -11.44 20.16
N ALA A 493 1.23 -11.98 20.79
CA ALA A 493 1.16 -13.37 21.22
C ALA A 493 1.31 -14.35 20.05
N ARG A 494 0.67 -14.04 18.91
CA ARG A 494 0.74 -14.83 17.67
C ARG A 494 2.16 -15.04 17.19
N VAL A 495 3.04 -14.05 17.36
CA VAL A 495 4.45 -14.16 16.94
C VAL A 495 5.36 -14.61 18.08
N GLY A 496 4.82 -15.06 19.21
CA GLY A 496 5.57 -15.66 20.31
C GLY A 496 6.14 -14.67 21.33
N ILE A 497 5.74 -13.39 21.30
CA ILE A 497 6.14 -12.43 22.34
C ILE A 497 5.49 -12.87 23.68
N PRO A 498 6.25 -12.93 24.78
CA PRO A 498 5.73 -13.38 26.07
C PRO A 498 4.70 -12.40 26.64
N SER A 499 3.69 -12.90 27.33
CA SER A 499 2.65 -12.07 27.96
C SER A 499 3.15 -11.23 29.14
N THR A 500 4.38 -11.44 29.59
CA THR A 500 5.05 -10.66 30.63
C THR A 500 4.96 -9.16 30.33
N ASN A 501 4.63 -8.36 31.35
CA ASN A 501 4.53 -6.91 31.22
C ASN A 501 3.56 -6.46 30.10
N ASN A 502 2.48 -7.21 29.91
CA ASN A 502 1.54 -7.05 28.79
C ASN A 502 2.24 -7.03 27.43
N TYR A 503 3.04 -8.06 27.13
CA TYR A 503 3.82 -8.14 25.89
C TYR A 503 4.78 -6.96 25.73
N GLY A 504 5.38 -6.52 26.83
CA GLY A 504 6.25 -5.34 26.90
C GLY A 504 5.54 -3.99 26.97
N LEU A 505 4.22 -3.90 26.74
CA LEU A 505 3.48 -2.63 26.64
C LEU A 505 3.45 -1.81 27.93
N ASP A 506 3.47 -2.45 29.10
CA ASP A 506 3.46 -1.74 30.39
C ASP A 506 4.74 -0.92 30.63
N THR A 507 5.79 -1.10 29.81
CA THR A 507 7.00 -0.25 29.89
C THR A 507 6.82 1.15 29.30
N TYR A 508 5.81 1.38 28.44
CA TYR A 508 5.64 2.67 27.77
C TYR A 508 4.17 3.08 27.50
N VAL A 509 3.18 2.31 27.95
CA VAL A 509 1.75 2.61 27.75
C VAL A 509 1.06 2.83 29.09
N PHE A 510 0.79 4.10 29.40
CA PHE A 510 0.31 4.55 30.71
C PHE A 510 -0.97 5.39 30.65
N ASP A 511 -1.22 6.02 29.51
CA ASP A 511 -2.31 6.95 29.30
C ASP A 511 -2.85 6.85 27.87
N ARG A 512 -3.86 7.67 27.55
CA ARG A 512 -4.50 7.69 26.24
C ARG A 512 -3.53 8.00 25.10
N ALA A 513 -2.63 8.96 25.31
CA ALA A 513 -1.68 9.42 24.32
C ALA A 513 -0.67 8.32 23.98
N SER A 514 -0.06 7.73 25.00
CA SER A 514 0.88 6.62 24.86
C SER A 514 0.21 5.35 24.31
N ALA A 515 -1.07 5.09 24.62
CA ALA A 515 -1.83 3.99 24.01
C ALA A 515 -2.07 4.19 22.51
N LEU A 516 -2.42 5.41 22.09
CA LEU A 516 -2.56 5.75 20.66
C LEU A 516 -1.21 5.68 19.93
N ALA A 517 -0.15 6.21 20.54
CA ALA A 517 1.20 6.14 19.98
C ALA A 517 1.70 4.68 19.87
N ALA A 518 1.41 3.83 20.86
CA ALA A 518 1.72 2.41 20.81
C ALA A 518 0.94 1.69 19.71
N CYS A 519 -0.34 2.02 19.51
CA CYS A 519 -1.12 1.46 18.40
C CYS A 519 -0.53 1.87 17.04
N LEU A 520 -0.18 3.14 16.84
CA LEU A 520 0.44 3.60 15.59
C LEU A 520 1.82 2.98 15.34
N ARG A 521 2.60 2.74 16.40
CA ARG A 521 3.86 1.99 16.32
C ARG A 521 3.60 0.53 15.93
N GLU A 522 2.65 -0.13 16.58
CA GLU A 522 2.31 -1.52 16.26
C GLU A 522 1.81 -1.66 14.81
N ARG A 523 1.04 -0.68 14.31
CA ARG A 523 0.66 -0.58 12.89
C ARG A 523 1.88 -0.45 11.98
N GLN A 524 2.85 0.38 12.35
CA GLN A 524 4.10 0.54 11.59
C GLN A 524 4.91 -0.75 11.51
N VAL A 525 4.92 -1.56 12.57
CA VAL A 525 5.62 -2.86 12.62
C VAL A 525 4.87 -3.94 11.84
N GLU A 526 3.59 -4.14 12.17
CA GLU A 526 2.77 -5.22 11.60
C GLU A 526 2.52 -5.03 10.10
N LEU A 527 2.26 -3.80 9.68
CA LEU A 527 1.87 -3.43 8.32
C LEU A 527 3.02 -2.77 7.54
N ALA A 528 4.26 -2.95 8.00
CA ALA A 528 5.46 -2.44 7.34
C ALA A 528 5.48 -2.87 5.86
N TYR A 529 5.68 -1.91 4.95
CA TYR A 529 5.70 -2.10 3.50
C TYR A 529 4.40 -2.63 2.85
N GLU A 530 3.25 -2.55 3.54
CA GLU A 530 1.93 -2.96 3.01
C GLU A 530 1.07 -1.78 2.51
N GLY A 531 1.70 -0.64 2.26
CA GLY A 531 1.02 0.55 1.74
C GLY A 531 0.03 1.18 2.73
N LYS A 532 0.28 1.03 4.04
CA LYS A 532 -0.59 1.58 5.11
C LYS A 532 0.00 2.79 5.82
N ARG A 533 1.34 2.86 5.93
CA ARG A 533 2.04 3.89 6.70
C ARG A 533 1.73 5.31 6.22
N TYR A 534 1.69 5.52 4.91
CA TYR A 534 1.34 6.82 4.33
C TYR A 534 -0.01 7.32 4.84
N TRP A 535 -1.03 6.46 4.86
CA TRP A 535 -2.35 6.83 5.32
C TRP A 535 -2.44 7.04 6.82
N ASP A 536 -1.67 6.28 7.61
CA ASP A 536 -1.57 6.51 9.06
C ASP A 536 -0.93 7.86 9.37
N ILE A 537 0.17 8.21 8.70
CA ILE A 537 0.80 9.55 8.79
C ILE A 537 -0.20 10.63 8.38
N TRP A 538 -0.90 10.41 7.27
CA TRP A 538 -1.82 11.38 6.70
C TRP A 538 -3.02 11.66 7.61
N ARG A 539 -3.72 10.62 8.07
CA ARG A 539 -4.97 10.78 8.85
C ARG A 539 -4.72 11.32 10.27
N TRP A 540 -3.53 11.05 10.81
CA TRP A 540 -3.05 11.61 12.07
C TRP A 540 -2.29 12.93 11.92
N MET A 541 -2.12 13.42 10.70
CA MET A 541 -1.38 14.65 10.40
C MET A 541 0.06 14.65 10.96
N LEU A 542 0.78 13.53 10.87
CA LEU A 542 2.10 13.38 11.49
C LEU A 542 3.25 14.11 10.77
N TYR A 543 3.00 14.74 9.62
CA TYR A 543 4.03 15.56 8.99
C TYR A 543 4.37 16.79 9.83
N ASP A 544 3.34 17.52 10.30
CA ASP A 544 3.46 18.82 10.97
C ASP A 544 2.58 18.93 12.23
N GLY A 545 1.89 17.85 12.61
CA GLY A 545 0.95 17.83 13.73
C GLY A 545 -0.38 18.54 13.45
N GLY A 546 -0.70 18.86 12.19
CA GLY A 546 -1.89 19.66 11.83
C GLY A 546 -1.78 21.13 12.23
N ARG A 547 -0.56 21.63 12.48
CA ARG A 547 -0.26 22.99 12.94
C ARG A 547 0.70 23.74 12.01
N GLY A 548 0.82 23.34 10.74
CA GLY A 548 1.71 24.00 9.80
C GLY A 548 1.39 25.48 9.58
N GLU A 549 2.38 26.22 9.07
CA GLU A 549 2.37 27.68 9.03
C GLU A 549 1.22 28.27 8.20
N ALA A 550 0.79 27.59 7.14
CA ALA A 550 -0.22 28.07 6.22
C ALA A 550 -1.66 27.78 6.65
N MET A 551 -1.89 26.66 7.35
CA MET A 551 -3.24 26.25 7.79
C MET A 551 -3.18 25.48 9.10
N GLN A 552 -4.06 25.84 10.04
CA GLN A 552 -4.28 25.06 11.26
C GLN A 552 -5.42 24.08 11.03
N LEU A 553 -5.08 22.81 10.81
CA LEU A 553 -6.03 21.74 10.56
C LEU A 553 -6.52 21.04 11.84
N SER A 554 -5.82 21.27 12.95
CA SER A 554 -6.20 20.73 14.25
C SER A 554 -6.05 21.74 15.37
N THR A 555 -6.96 21.70 16.34
CA THR A 555 -6.88 22.47 17.58
C THR A 555 -5.89 21.88 18.57
N THR A 556 -5.49 20.62 18.42
CA THR A 556 -4.44 19.97 19.21
C THR A 556 -3.35 19.51 18.26
N ASN A 557 -2.08 19.85 18.55
CA ASN A 557 -0.98 19.31 17.74
C ASN A 557 -0.92 17.78 17.96
N THR A 558 -1.16 17.00 16.92
CA THR A 558 -1.23 15.53 17.03
C THR A 558 0.14 14.92 17.37
N CYS A 559 1.23 15.44 16.79
CA CYS A 559 2.59 14.99 17.09
C CYS A 559 2.95 15.22 18.56
N SER A 560 2.70 16.44 19.08
CA SER A 560 2.95 16.76 20.49
C SER A 560 2.08 15.94 21.43
N PHE A 561 0.81 15.71 21.07
CA PHE A 561 -0.09 14.86 21.84
C PHE A 561 0.41 13.42 21.92
N LEU A 562 0.89 12.84 20.82
CA LEU A 562 1.41 11.48 20.75
C LEU A 562 2.84 11.33 21.29
N GLY A 563 3.55 12.42 21.56
CA GLY A 563 4.96 12.41 21.94
C GLY A 563 5.89 11.95 20.81
N VAL A 564 5.54 12.24 19.56
CA VAL A 564 6.35 11.88 18.38
C VAL A 564 6.89 13.13 17.69
N THR A 565 8.13 13.05 17.20
CA THR A 565 8.72 14.13 16.39
C THR A 565 7.99 14.22 15.05
N PRO A 566 7.54 15.40 14.59
CA PRO A 566 6.95 15.58 13.25
C PRO A 566 7.89 15.11 12.14
N LEU A 567 7.37 14.54 11.04
CA LEU A 567 8.23 14.10 9.94
C LEU A 567 8.99 15.27 9.28
N THR A 568 8.43 16.48 9.27
CA THR A 568 9.11 17.68 8.77
C THR A 568 10.32 18.10 9.61
N GLU A 569 10.52 17.49 10.78
CA GLU A 569 11.69 17.72 11.63
C GLU A 569 12.70 16.56 11.59
N ARG A 570 12.37 15.47 10.91
CA ARG A 570 13.21 14.27 10.80
C ARG A 570 14.07 14.28 9.55
N TYR A 571 15.13 13.48 9.60
CA TYR A 571 15.93 13.06 8.45
C TYR A 571 15.94 11.54 8.43
N ARG A 572 16.02 10.95 7.24
CA ARG A 572 16.22 9.51 7.07
C ARG A 572 17.67 9.25 6.76
N THR A 573 18.30 8.35 7.50
CA THR A 573 19.73 8.07 7.37
C THR A 573 19.98 6.71 6.73
N ALA A 574 21.05 6.66 5.92
CA ALA A 574 21.54 5.45 5.27
C ALA A 574 22.97 5.15 5.70
N LYS A 575 23.33 3.87 5.78
CA LYS A 575 24.68 3.40 6.11
C LYS A 575 25.05 2.20 5.25
N TYR A 576 26.28 2.17 4.79
CA TYR A 576 26.89 0.96 4.27
C TYR A 576 27.40 0.07 5.42
N VAL A 577 27.55 -1.21 5.13
CA VAL A 577 28.31 -2.14 5.95
C VAL A 577 29.70 -2.26 5.32
N ASP A 578 30.69 -1.66 5.97
CA ASP A 578 32.08 -1.65 5.51
C ASP A 578 32.86 -2.72 6.25
N VAL A 579 33.77 -3.42 5.55
CA VAL A 579 34.80 -4.21 6.21
C VAL A 579 35.68 -3.27 7.05
N LYS A 580 35.95 -3.66 8.30
CA LYS A 580 36.79 -2.91 9.24
C LYS A 580 38.17 -2.60 8.67
N ASP A 581 38.75 -1.49 9.11
CA ASP A 581 40.12 -1.13 8.77
C ASP A 581 41.11 -2.22 9.27
N GLY A 582 42.15 -2.52 8.49
CA GLY A 582 43.15 -3.55 8.79
C GLY A 582 43.38 -4.58 7.68
N TYR A 583 42.51 -4.61 6.67
CA TYR A 583 42.69 -5.41 5.46
C TYR A 583 43.40 -4.62 4.36
N THR A 584 44.26 -5.29 3.58
CA THR A 584 44.93 -4.66 2.42
C THR A 584 43.89 -4.38 1.33
N PRO A 585 43.82 -3.13 0.80
CA PRO A 585 42.90 -2.82 -0.29
C PRO A 585 43.12 -3.71 -1.50
N GLY A 586 42.03 -4.17 -2.11
CA GLY A 586 42.10 -5.06 -3.27
C GLY A 586 40.74 -5.35 -3.87
N SER A 587 40.73 -5.93 -5.06
CA SER A 587 39.49 -6.26 -5.79
C SER A 587 38.84 -7.58 -5.37
N LYS A 588 39.49 -8.35 -4.49
CA LYS A 588 38.98 -9.64 -3.99
C LYS A 588 38.24 -9.45 -2.68
N ASP A 589 37.14 -10.18 -2.53
CA ASP A 589 36.37 -10.23 -1.28
C ASP A 589 37.20 -10.91 -0.18
N VAL A 590 37.69 -10.09 0.76
CA VAL A 590 38.59 -10.50 1.84
C VAL A 590 37.91 -11.37 2.90
N LEU A 591 36.58 -11.37 2.98
CA LEU A 591 35.84 -12.15 3.97
C LEU A 591 35.15 -13.39 3.39
N SER A 592 35.22 -13.60 2.07
CA SER A 592 34.53 -14.69 1.36
C SER A 592 34.73 -16.08 1.98
N GLU A 593 35.95 -16.45 2.36
CA GLU A 593 36.21 -17.74 3.02
C GLU A 593 35.78 -17.75 4.50
N LEU A 594 35.96 -16.64 5.21
CA LEU A 594 35.58 -16.53 6.64
C LEU A 594 34.06 -16.63 6.84
N ARG A 595 33.28 -16.06 5.93
CA ARG A 595 31.81 -16.02 6.03
C ARG A 595 31.10 -17.28 5.52
N LYS A 596 31.82 -18.21 4.89
CA LYS A 596 31.25 -19.35 4.16
C LYS A 596 30.28 -20.23 4.96
N ASN A 597 30.49 -20.33 6.27
CA ASN A 597 29.65 -21.10 7.19
C ASN A 597 28.93 -20.22 8.22
N ILE A 598 28.95 -18.89 8.04
CA ILE A 598 28.27 -17.95 8.92
C ILE A 598 26.91 -17.65 8.31
N PHE A 599 25.84 -18.08 8.97
CA PHE A 599 24.50 -17.77 8.55
C PHE A 599 23.52 -17.87 9.72
N ALA A 600 22.38 -17.18 9.61
CA ALA A 600 21.23 -17.35 10.48
C ALA A 600 19.99 -17.69 9.65
N ASP A 601 19.37 -18.82 9.97
CA ASP A 601 18.19 -19.34 9.29
C ASP A 601 16.94 -19.10 10.15
N PRO A 602 16.04 -18.17 9.75
CA PRO A 602 14.83 -17.84 10.52
C PRO A 602 13.92 -19.02 10.82
N GLU A 603 13.99 -20.09 10.02
CA GLU A 603 13.15 -21.28 10.17
C GLU A 603 13.86 -22.39 10.99
N SER A 604 15.09 -22.15 11.43
CA SER A 604 15.88 -23.11 12.23
C SER A 604 15.53 -23.04 13.73
N ALA A 605 15.49 -24.20 14.38
CA ALA A 605 15.39 -24.28 15.84
C ALA A 605 16.60 -23.64 16.56
N ASP A 606 17.76 -23.60 15.90
CA ASP A 606 19.00 -23.00 16.41
C ASP A 606 19.15 -21.52 16.05
N PHE A 607 18.09 -20.87 15.55
CA PHE A 607 18.16 -19.52 14.97
C PHE A 607 18.81 -18.49 15.90
N GLN A 608 18.47 -18.46 17.19
CA GLN A 608 19.06 -17.49 18.14
C GLN A 608 20.57 -17.72 18.35
N LYS A 609 21.01 -18.98 18.35
CA LYS A 609 22.44 -19.30 18.44
C LYS A 609 23.16 -18.84 17.17
N GLN A 610 22.58 -19.12 16.02
CA GLN A 610 23.11 -18.69 14.72
C GLN A 610 23.17 -17.16 14.59
N LEU A 611 22.13 -16.45 15.06
CA LEU A 611 22.13 -14.98 15.11
C LEU A 611 23.28 -14.44 15.94
N LYS A 612 23.60 -15.07 17.08
CA LYS A 612 24.74 -14.70 17.90
C LYS A 612 26.05 -14.85 17.13
N GLU A 613 26.24 -15.96 16.41
CA GLU A 613 27.42 -16.19 15.56
C GLU A 613 27.53 -15.14 14.44
N VAL A 614 26.41 -14.75 13.83
CA VAL A 614 26.36 -13.66 12.84
C VAL A 614 26.70 -12.32 13.49
N ALA A 615 26.15 -12.00 14.67
CA ALA A 615 26.43 -10.76 15.39
C ALA A 615 27.91 -10.67 15.82
N ASP A 616 28.49 -11.76 16.31
CA ASP A 616 29.92 -11.85 16.65
C ASP A 616 30.80 -11.66 15.42
N PHE A 617 30.39 -12.18 14.26
CA PHE A 617 31.05 -11.94 12.98
C PHE A 617 30.97 -10.47 12.57
N TRP A 618 29.80 -9.83 12.69
CA TRP A 618 29.62 -8.40 12.42
C TRP A 618 30.52 -7.54 13.29
N GLU A 619 30.53 -7.77 14.61
CA GLU A 619 31.40 -7.03 15.52
C GLU A 619 32.89 -7.26 15.24
N SER A 620 33.28 -8.43 14.74
CA SER A 620 34.68 -8.72 14.45
C SER A 620 35.15 -8.08 13.14
N ASN A 621 34.26 -7.97 12.14
CA ASN A 621 34.67 -7.71 10.77
C ASN A 621 34.07 -6.46 10.13
N PHE A 622 33.00 -5.89 10.69
CA PHE A 622 32.29 -4.77 10.07
C PHE A 622 32.29 -3.49 10.90
N GLN A 623 32.18 -2.38 10.20
CA GLN A 623 31.89 -1.05 10.75
C GLN A 623 30.88 -0.36 9.85
N TYR A 624 30.19 0.65 10.37
CA TYR A 624 29.31 1.44 9.54
C TYR A 624 30.11 2.37 8.62
N GLY A 625 29.85 2.26 7.33
CA GLY A 625 30.34 3.16 6.30
C GLY A 625 29.30 4.22 5.97
N GLU A 626 29.76 5.44 5.69
CA GLU A 626 28.89 6.50 5.22
C GLU A 626 28.81 6.50 3.69
N PRO A 627 27.62 6.77 3.10
CA PRO A 627 27.54 7.07 1.68
C PRO A 627 28.20 8.42 1.37
N ASN A 628 28.71 8.58 0.14
CA ASN A 628 29.31 9.85 -0.31
C ASN A 628 28.32 11.01 -0.22
N VAL A 629 27.03 10.72 -0.47
CA VAL A 629 25.92 11.64 -0.28
C VAL A 629 24.83 10.86 0.45
N GLN A 630 24.40 11.36 1.61
CA GLN A 630 23.26 10.81 2.33
C GLN A 630 21.96 11.04 1.52
N PRO A 631 20.97 10.12 1.56
CA PRO A 631 19.78 10.21 0.72
C PRO A 631 18.96 11.49 0.91
N ASP A 632 18.91 12.03 2.14
CA ASP A 632 18.20 13.27 2.49
C ASP A 632 19.16 14.47 2.56
N LYS A 633 20.20 14.50 1.69
CA LYS A 633 21.08 15.66 1.49
C LYS A 633 21.03 16.17 0.05
N ASN A 634 21.16 17.49 -0.11
CA ASN A 634 21.24 18.13 -1.43
C ASN A 634 22.62 17.93 -2.08
N ASN A 635 22.78 18.38 -3.32
CA ASN A 635 24.05 18.35 -4.05
C ASN A 635 25.17 19.18 -3.39
N SER A 636 24.82 20.09 -2.47
CA SER A 636 25.75 20.87 -1.63
C SER A 636 26.10 20.16 -0.32
N ASN A 637 25.65 18.91 -0.11
CA ASN A 637 25.84 18.10 1.09
C ASN A 637 25.18 18.67 2.36
N GLU A 638 24.14 19.50 2.20
CA GLU A 638 23.32 20.03 3.29
C GLU A 638 22.10 19.13 3.52
N TRP A 639 21.74 18.94 4.78
CA TRP A 639 20.56 18.17 5.16
C TRP A 639 19.27 18.84 4.71
N ILE A 640 18.45 18.10 3.97
CA ILE A 640 17.13 18.53 3.52
C ILE A 640 16.10 17.88 4.44
N LYS A 641 15.29 18.69 5.12
CA LYS A 641 14.14 18.19 5.87
C LYS A 641 13.00 17.88 4.92
N ILE A 642 12.14 16.93 5.30
CA ILE A 642 10.86 16.71 4.64
C ILE A 642 10.07 18.02 4.60
N GLY A 643 9.77 18.50 3.39
CA GLY A 643 8.95 19.68 3.16
C GLY A 643 7.50 19.30 2.95
N TRP A 644 6.65 19.47 3.97
CA TRP A 644 5.21 19.23 3.84
C TRP A 644 4.42 20.53 4.00
N ARG A 645 3.38 20.72 3.17
CA ARG A 645 2.47 21.86 3.24
C ARG A 645 1.11 21.40 3.74
N SER A 646 0.48 22.18 4.61
CA SER A 646 -0.79 21.79 5.24
C SER A 646 -1.94 21.64 4.22
N ASN A 647 -1.90 22.35 3.09
CA ASN A 647 -2.87 22.13 2.01
C ASN A 647 -2.65 20.82 1.24
N TYR A 648 -1.54 20.10 1.44
CA TYR A 648 -1.29 18.80 0.79
C TYR A 648 -1.95 17.63 1.52
N TYR A 649 -2.60 17.85 2.66
CA TYR A 649 -3.45 16.82 3.24
C TYR A 649 -4.68 16.60 2.36
N ILE A 650 -5.45 17.64 2.01
CA ILE A 650 -6.63 17.50 1.14
C ILE A 650 -6.42 18.28 -0.16
N MET A 651 -6.50 17.56 -1.28
CA MET A 651 -6.24 18.11 -2.61
C MET A 651 -7.38 19.04 -3.08
N GLY A 652 -7.00 20.03 -3.88
CA GLY A 652 -7.92 20.85 -4.66
C GLY A 652 -8.24 20.21 -6.02
N LEU A 653 -9.08 20.91 -6.80
CA LEU A 653 -9.43 20.54 -8.18
C LEU A 653 -8.61 21.36 -9.18
N SER A 654 -8.31 20.80 -10.35
CA SER A 654 -7.64 21.54 -11.44
C SER A 654 -8.55 22.57 -12.07
N LYS A 655 -7.93 23.57 -12.70
CA LYS A 655 -8.61 24.51 -13.56
C LYS A 655 -9.50 23.84 -14.61
N ASP A 656 -9.02 22.81 -15.30
CA ASP A 656 -9.81 22.09 -16.31
C ASP A 656 -11.14 21.53 -15.77
N ILE A 657 -11.16 21.08 -14.51
CA ILE A 657 -12.37 20.55 -13.88
C ILE A 657 -13.29 21.71 -13.51
N LEU A 658 -12.75 22.77 -12.91
CA LEU A 658 -13.52 23.91 -12.40
C LEU A 658 -14.05 24.82 -13.51
N ASP A 659 -13.36 24.97 -14.63
CA ASP A 659 -13.81 25.74 -15.80
C ASP A 659 -15.10 25.13 -16.38
N ASN A 660 -15.21 23.80 -16.37
CA ASN A 660 -16.38 23.08 -16.89
C ASN A 660 -17.45 22.81 -15.81
N ASN A 661 -17.11 22.93 -14.52
CA ASN A 661 -17.96 22.53 -13.39
C ASN A 661 -17.79 23.49 -12.21
N SER A 662 -18.05 24.78 -12.43
CA SER A 662 -17.81 25.84 -11.44
C SER A 662 -18.57 25.64 -10.12
N TRP A 663 -19.71 24.95 -10.16
CA TRP A 663 -20.52 24.60 -8.98
C TRP A 663 -19.83 23.62 -8.01
N LEU A 664 -18.74 22.95 -8.40
CA LEU A 664 -17.98 22.09 -7.49
C LEU A 664 -17.27 22.90 -6.39
N GLY A 665 -16.86 24.13 -6.70
CA GLY A 665 -16.06 24.97 -5.82
C GLY A 665 -14.66 24.42 -5.53
N GLN A 666 -13.75 25.27 -5.03
CA GLN A 666 -12.38 24.89 -4.69
C GLN A 666 -12.22 24.57 -3.20
N THR A 667 -11.36 23.60 -2.88
CA THR A 667 -11.00 23.19 -1.52
C THR A 667 -10.20 24.29 -0.80
N LYS A 668 -10.47 24.53 0.49
CA LYS A 668 -9.66 25.45 1.31
C LYS A 668 -8.17 25.10 1.23
N GLY A 669 -7.33 26.13 1.12
CA GLY A 669 -5.87 25.96 0.94
C GLY A 669 -5.40 25.88 -0.52
N TRP A 670 -6.33 25.90 -1.47
CA TRP A 670 -6.04 25.95 -2.92
C TRP A 670 -6.75 27.13 -3.57
N THR A 671 -6.23 27.62 -4.70
CA THR A 671 -6.89 28.67 -5.50
C THR A 671 -7.73 28.07 -6.62
N ASP A 672 -8.85 28.71 -6.94
CA ASP A 672 -9.73 28.32 -8.03
C ASP A 672 -9.19 28.78 -9.40
N GLN A 673 -9.95 28.52 -10.47
CA GLN A 673 -9.61 28.87 -11.85
C GLN A 673 -9.48 30.38 -12.12
N ASN A 674 -9.95 31.22 -11.21
CA ASN A 674 -9.92 32.68 -11.26
C ASN A 674 -8.93 33.28 -10.23
N GLY A 675 -8.18 32.42 -9.51
CA GLY A 675 -7.24 32.83 -8.47
C GLY A 675 -7.89 33.15 -7.11
N ALA A 676 -9.19 32.88 -6.94
CA ALA A 676 -9.86 33.07 -5.65
C ALA A 676 -9.55 31.91 -4.69
N ALA A 677 -9.48 32.21 -3.39
CA ALA A 677 -9.22 31.18 -2.38
C ALA A 677 -10.39 30.20 -2.27
N GLY A 678 -10.09 28.90 -2.20
CA GLY A 678 -11.09 27.86 -2.01
C GLY A 678 -11.81 27.97 -0.67
N THR A 679 -13.10 27.61 -0.69
CA THR A 679 -14.03 27.78 0.43
C THR A 679 -14.58 26.46 0.96
N ILE A 680 -14.44 25.37 0.20
CA ILE A 680 -14.95 24.05 0.59
C ILE A 680 -14.10 23.49 1.73
N ASP A 681 -14.75 23.31 2.88
CA ASP A 681 -14.19 22.67 4.07
C ASP A 681 -14.52 21.18 4.06
N TRP A 682 -13.57 20.36 4.50
CA TRP A 682 -13.73 18.90 4.63
C TRP A 682 -13.90 18.43 6.07
N GLN A 683 -13.67 19.33 7.04
CA GLN A 683 -13.98 19.06 8.44
C GLN A 683 -15.37 19.64 8.73
N ASP A 684 -16.40 18.86 8.44
CA ASP A 684 -17.77 19.20 8.81
C ASP A 684 -18.10 18.76 10.24
N ASP A 685 -19.13 19.38 10.81
CA ASP A 685 -19.67 19.09 12.15
C ASP A 685 -20.98 18.29 12.07
N GLU A 686 -21.28 17.69 10.91
CA GLU A 686 -22.47 16.87 10.73
C GLU A 686 -22.35 15.58 11.54
N THR A 687 -23.48 15.10 12.03
CA THR A 687 -23.58 13.85 12.78
C THR A 687 -23.88 12.71 11.83
N LEU A 688 -23.07 11.66 11.87
CA LEU A 688 -23.31 10.43 11.12
C LEU A 688 -24.62 9.79 11.59
N THR A 689 -25.62 9.72 10.70
CA THR A 689 -26.97 9.23 11.03
C THR A 689 -27.16 7.74 10.79
N ILE A 690 -26.25 7.10 10.05
CA ILE A 690 -26.25 5.66 9.80
C ILE A 690 -25.45 4.91 10.86
N ASP A 691 -25.86 3.68 11.16
CA ASP A 691 -25.20 2.76 12.09
C ASP A 691 -24.19 1.85 11.40
#